data_AF-A0A9W4P7G0-F1
#
_entry.id   AF-A0A9W4P7G0-F1
#
_cell.length_a   1.000
_cell.length_b   1.000
_cell.length_c   1.000
_cell.angle_alpha   90.00
_cell.angle_beta   90.00
_cell.angle_gamma   90.00
#
_symmetry.space_group_name_H-M   'P 1'
#
loop_
_entity.id
_entity.type
_entity.pdbx_description
1 polymer ?
#
loop_
_entity_poly.entity_id
_entity_poly.type
_entity_poly.pdbx_seq_one_letter_code
_entity_poly.pdbx_strand_id
1 'polypeptide(L)'
;MKPYIGIPLVFGLVYRAWSRKSLTPLGLVVAGCSASAHALHPWSAPVALLAVFYFGGTKVTKVKHEIKSRLTLSATGAEGGEGARNHIQVLANSVVATILSIAHAMVLARTTDTESCFSLGQNAADILMVGIVANYAAVAADTFSSELGILSKSKPRLITSLNLREVPPGTNGGVTATGLGAGLLGSFIVSATSAAVLPFCASARLKDRALWTIAMTIWGALGSVLDSVLGGLLQASVVDKRSGKVVEGSGGRKVLIHPSTGKPVIPADSTAKATGSIHNAAIHGTQVTKIVDESQESRRLETGRDWLDNNGVNLLMAATMSVGAMGIAQWFWGLDVFELLHNLDEQGTPAKMATEEEREMHVRVAEPSVSFLPETETSKTVTYDLHHSDLLPVYDYVSREYLMTGVAVANSYCTRLLLRCPADPHKFSGLVITEPSHLWGGTTIWRLINRWLMRNGHAWLEVDSQAPAAIDQIKNVDPERYKDMHFIPCRTLEEFSSNIPSFANAEELWDNYRIFKERWWAATLQSPEILVAASHALRSGQLGIEAERVVLAGLSQTADLIRKFIVESRHFRLPDGCAPFQGFMPCQCDAGNPLPDLRDAKIIEILGEFELIYIKALYGGSETPPHRRPDSSSFRLYEVAGMSHRETRYLSMADKKRLSVVDLEGAQWSTFANSFVYHALFDAMNSWITTGVAPPRGTTIDVDEFGEIERDEYGNALAGVRTVHTDVPTAKIIDVTPQPHPHWHTGTEVPFKDVKLWAVYKTVENYRRQAGEAIDRQVEAGFLLPEDAEVLRRDTIEQVSF
;
A
#
# COMPACT_ATOMS: atom_id res chain seq x y z
N MET A 1 -22.14 3.42 -9.58
CA MET A 1 -23.42 2.79 -9.22
C MET A 1 -24.18 2.62 -10.51
N LYS A 2 -24.98 1.55 -10.67
CA LYS A 2 -25.69 1.34 -11.93
C LYS A 2 -26.67 2.51 -12.20
N PRO A 3 -26.67 3.14 -13.39
CA PRO A 3 -27.47 4.34 -13.65
C PRO A 3 -28.97 4.18 -13.36
N TYR A 4 -29.52 2.99 -13.58
CA TYR A 4 -30.93 2.69 -13.31
C TYR A 4 -31.28 2.68 -11.81
N ILE A 5 -30.30 2.65 -10.90
CA ILE A 5 -30.50 2.85 -9.45
C ILE A 5 -30.26 4.32 -9.09
N GLY A 6 -29.17 4.91 -9.61
CA GLY A 6 -28.77 6.27 -9.26
C GLY A 6 -29.76 7.34 -9.72
N ILE A 7 -30.23 7.26 -10.96
CA ILE A 7 -31.13 8.27 -11.54
C ILE A 7 -32.44 8.36 -10.74
N PRO A 8 -33.20 7.26 -10.51
CA PRO A 8 -34.41 7.32 -9.69
C PRO A 8 -34.15 7.82 -8.26
N LEU A 9 -33.01 7.47 -7.66
CA LEU A 9 -32.67 7.90 -6.30
C LEU A 9 -32.44 9.42 -6.23
N VAL A 10 -31.70 10.00 -7.18
CA VAL A 10 -31.49 11.46 -7.26
C VAL A 10 -32.83 12.18 -7.49
N PHE A 11 -33.66 11.70 -8.43
CA PHE A 11 -35.00 12.24 -8.62
C PHE A 11 -35.84 12.16 -7.35
N GLY A 12 -35.79 11.03 -6.64
CA GLY A 12 -36.46 10.84 -5.37
C GLY A 12 -36.02 11.84 -4.30
N LEU A 13 -34.72 12.08 -4.15
CA LEU A 13 -34.16 13.07 -3.21
C LEU A 13 -34.59 14.49 -3.57
N VAL A 14 -34.48 14.90 -4.83
CA VAL A 14 -34.87 16.23 -5.30
C VAL A 14 -36.37 16.45 -5.16
N TYR A 15 -37.19 15.48 -5.57
CA TYR A 15 -38.64 15.52 -5.41
C TYR A 15 -39.03 15.61 -3.93
N ARG A 16 -38.36 14.84 -3.07
CA ARG A 16 -38.60 14.86 -1.61
C ARG A 16 -38.21 16.19 -0.99
N ALA A 17 -37.17 16.86 -1.49
CA ALA A 17 -36.77 18.19 -1.04
C ALA A 17 -37.75 19.27 -1.51
N TRP A 18 -38.21 19.18 -2.76
CA TRP A 18 -39.20 20.09 -3.34
C TRP A 18 -40.58 19.97 -2.67
N SER A 19 -41.12 18.74 -2.59
CA SER A 19 -42.45 18.47 -2.02
C SER A 19 -42.57 18.89 -0.55
N ARG A 20 -41.44 18.95 0.17
CA ARG A 20 -41.39 19.31 1.59
C ARG A 20 -40.83 20.69 1.84
N LYS A 21 -40.61 21.48 0.77
CA LYS A 21 -40.08 22.85 0.79
C LYS A 21 -38.83 22.98 1.67
N SER A 22 -37.97 21.96 1.68
CA SER A 22 -36.78 21.95 2.54
C SER A 22 -35.63 22.76 1.97
N LEU A 23 -35.65 23.02 0.65
CA LEU A 23 -34.64 23.80 -0.08
C LEU A 23 -35.30 24.90 -0.90
N THR A 24 -34.60 26.01 -1.09
CA THR A 24 -34.96 27.07 -2.06
C THR A 24 -34.89 26.54 -3.50
N PRO A 25 -35.53 27.18 -4.50
CA PRO A 25 -35.45 26.76 -5.90
C PRO A 25 -34.01 26.59 -6.41
N LEU A 26 -33.12 27.55 -6.15
CA LEU A 26 -31.71 27.45 -6.51
C LEU A 26 -30.97 26.39 -5.66
N GLY A 27 -31.37 26.23 -4.40
CA GLY A 27 -30.88 25.14 -3.54
C GLY A 27 -31.22 23.75 -4.08
N LEU A 28 -32.40 23.56 -4.68
CA LEU A 28 -32.79 22.30 -5.34
C LEU A 28 -31.89 21.98 -6.53
N VAL A 29 -31.56 22.99 -7.36
CA VAL A 29 -30.66 22.82 -8.51
C VAL A 29 -29.28 22.38 -8.03
N VAL A 30 -28.70 23.11 -7.08
CA VAL A 30 -27.35 22.81 -6.55
C VAL A 30 -27.32 21.46 -5.84
N ALA A 31 -28.35 21.13 -5.04
CA ALA A 31 -28.47 19.81 -4.43
C ALA A 31 -28.61 18.70 -5.47
N GLY A 32 -29.36 18.93 -6.56
CA GLY A 32 -29.48 18.01 -7.68
C GLY A 32 -28.15 17.76 -8.39
N CYS A 33 -27.36 18.82 -8.64
CA CYS A 33 -26.02 18.70 -9.22
C CYS A 33 -25.07 17.90 -8.31
N SER A 34 -25.02 18.23 -7.02
CA SER A 34 -24.18 17.49 -6.06
C SER A 34 -24.62 16.03 -5.94
N ALA A 35 -25.92 15.76 -5.80
CA ALA A 35 -26.45 14.40 -5.72
C ALA A 35 -26.17 13.59 -7.00
N SER A 36 -26.22 14.23 -8.17
CA SER A 36 -25.85 13.60 -9.45
C SER A 36 -24.37 13.22 -9.48
N ALA A 37 -23.47 14.12 -9.05
CA ALA A 37 -22.04 13.81 -8.96
C ALA A 37 -21.76 12.62 -8.01
N HIS A 38 -22.44 12.56 -6.86
CA HIS A 38 -22.33 11.44 -5.93
C HIS A 38 -22.95 10.15 -6.49
N ALA A 39 -24.01 10.24 -7.31
CA ALA A 39 -24.68 9.08 -7.90
C ALA A 39 -23.96 8.50 -9.12
N LEU A 40 -23.20 9.33 -9.86
CA LEU A 40 -22.35 8.90 -10.96
C LEU A 40 -21.14 8.09 -10.47
N HIS A 41 -20.75 8.27 -9.21
CA HIS A 41 -19.66 7.53 -8.59
C HIS A 41 -19.86 6.00 -8.68
N PRO A 42 -18.83 5.19 -9.03
CA PRO A 42 -18.93 3.73 -9.15
C PRO A 42 -19.48 3.02 -7.89
N TRP A 43 -19.06 3.43 -6.70
CA TRP A 43 -19.60 2.90 -5.43
C TRP A 43 -20.81 3.68 -4.95
N SER A 44 -21.74 3.01 -4.27
CA SER A 44 -22.95 3.63 -3.69
C SER A 44 -22.67 4.49 -2.45
N ALA A 45 -21.47 4.41 -1.87
CA ALA A 45 -21.14 5.06 -0.61
C ALA A 45 -21.36 6.59 -0.64
N PRO A 46 -20.83 7.38 -1.60
CA PRO A 46 -20.99 8.83 -1.57
C PRO A 46 -22.46 9.28 -1.58
N VAL A 47 -23.30 8.67 -2.42
CA VAL A 47 -24.72 9.03 -2.48
C VAL A 47 -25.51 8.57 -1.24
N ALA A 48 -25.15 7.42 -0.65
CA ALA A 48 -25.77 6.93 0.56
C ALA A 48 -25.47 7.85 1.75
N LEU A 49 -24.23 8.33 1.89
CA LEU A 49 -23.82 9.26 2.94
C LEU A 49 -24.52 10.62 2.80
N LEU A 50 -24.61 11.15 1.57
CA LEU A 50 -25.39 12.36 1.28
C LEU A 50 -26.87 12.20 1.68
N ALA A 51 -27.48 11.07 1.32
CA ALA A 51 -28.88 10.79 1.65
C ALA A 51 -29.09 10.69 3.16
N VAL A 52 -28.22 9.96 3.87
CA VAL A 52 -28.28 9.81 5.34
C VAL A 52 -28.11 11.17 6.03
N PHE A 53 -27.15 11.99 5.58
CA PHE A 53 -26.98 13.35 6.08
C PHE A 53 -28.23 14.20 5.84
N TYR A 54 -28.79 14.20 4.63
CA TYR A 54 -29.99 14.97 4.30
C TYR A 54 -31.20 14.56 5.17
N PHE A 55 -31.48 13.25 5.26
CA PHE A 55 -32.62 12.75 6.04
C PHE A 55 -32.41 12.92 7.54
N GLY A 56 -31.21 12.65 8.04
CA GLY A 56 -30.81 12.83 9.43
C GLY A 56 -30.94 14.30 9.84
N GLY A 57 -30.30 15.20 9.09
CA GLY A 57 -30.37 16.66 9.28
C GLY A 57 -31.81 17.16 9.27
N THR A 58 -32.60 16.80 8.25
CA THR A 58 -34.02 17.20 8.16
C THR A 58 -34.85 16.70 9.34
N LYS A 59 -34.55 15.51 9.88
CA LYS A 59 -35.24 14.98 11.06
C LYS A 59 -34.87 15.79 12.31
N VAL A 60 -33.57 16.00 12.59
CA VAL A 60 -33.14 16.70 13.81
C VAL A 60 -33.54 18.18 13.81
N THR A 61 -33.54 18.86 12.65
CA THR A 61 -34.06 20.22 12.52
C THR A 61 -35.53 20.31 12.95
N LYS A 62 -36.34 19.31 12.62
CA LYS A 62 -37.78 19.29 12.96
C LYS A 62 -38.10 18.91 14.40
N VAL A 63 -37.16 18.32 15.14
CA VAL A 63 -37.39 17.96 16.54
C VAL A 63 -37.66 19.23 17.34
N LYS A 64 -38.87 19.36 17.92
CA LYS A 64 -39.27 20.49 18.77
C LYS A 64 -39.01 21.88 18.15
N HIS A 65 -39.23 22.01 16.84
CA HIS A 65 -38.96 23.24 16.09
C HIS A 65 -39.60 24.50 16.71
N GLU A 66 -40.85 24.42 17.19
CA GLU A 66 -41.55 25.53 17.85
C GLU A 66 -40.88 26.01 19.15
N ILE A 67 -40.17 25.12 19.85
CA ILE A 67 -39.40 25.51 21.04
C ILE A 67 -38.10 26.19 20.62
N LYS A 68 -37.42 25.66 19.59
CA LYS A 68 -36.16 26.23 19.07
C LYS A 68 -36.34 27.64 18.55
N SER A 69 -37.40 27.90 17.78
CA SER A 69 -37.69 29.21 17.19
C SER A 69 -37.82 30.32 18.24
N ARG A 70 -38.20 29.95 19.46
CA ARG A 70 -38.36 30.87 20.58
C ARG A 70 -37.06 31.13 21.35
N LEU A 71 -35.99 30.38 21.11
CA LEU A 71 -34.71 30.51 21.82
C LEU A 71 -33.80 31.58 21.20
N THR A 72 -33.95 31.88 19.91
CA THR A 72 -33.19 32.92 19.19
C THR A 72 -34.11 33.91 18.49
N LEU A 73 -33.55 35.01 17.98
CA LEU A 73 -34.25 36.06 17.24
C LEU A 73 -33.73 36.13 15.81
N SER A 74 -34.60 36.31 14.82
CA SER A 74 -34.15 36.67 13.48
C SER A 74 -33.65 38.12 13.43
N ALA A 75 -32.65 38.41 12.58
CA ALA A 75 -32.19 39.77 12.30
C ALA A 75 -33.31 40.71 11.82
N THR A 76 -34.42 40.17 11.29
CA THR A 76 -35.63 40.90 10.86
C THR A 76 -36.67 41.13 11.97
N GLY A 77 -36.44 40.63 13.19
CA GLY A 77 -37.29 40.86 14.36
C GLY A 77 -38.41 39.84 14.62
N ALA A 78 -38.50 38.77 13.82
CA ALA A 78 -39.41 37.63 14.06
C ALA A 78 -38.79 36.57 15.01
N GLU A 79 -39.59 35.61 15.49
CA GLU A 79 -39.07 34.38 16.14
C GLU A 79 -38.00 33.75 15.22
N GLY A 80 -36.89 33.30 15.80
CA GLY A 80 -35.77 32.69 15.08
C GLY A 80 -36.14 31.34 14.45
N GLY A 81 -35.20 30.72 13.73
CA GLY A 81 -35.40 29.41 13.10
C GLY A 81 -35.14 29.43 11.60
N GLU A 82 -34.37 28.43 11.14
CA GLU A 82 -34.01 28.33 9.73
C GLU A 82 -35.21 28.00 8.84
N GLY A 83 -35.42 28.82 7.80
CA GLY A 83 -36.31 28.50 6.69
C GLY A 83 -35.74 27.44 5.75
N ALA A 84 -36.26 27.36 4.53
CA ALA A 84 -35.72 26.45 3.51
C ALA A 84 -34.22 26.75 3.25
N ARG A 85 -33.36 25.72 3.28
CA ARG A 85 -31.91 25.93 3.09
C ARG A 85 -31.61 26.44 1.69
N ASN A 86 -30.69 27.40 1.61
CA ASN A 86 -30.27 28.00 0.34
C ASN A 86 -29.12 27.21 -0.31
N HIS A 87 -28.75 27.61 -1.53
CA HIS A 87 -27.66 26.97 -2.27
C HIS A 87 -26.29 27.09 -1.60
N ILE A 88 -26.03 28.17 -0.85
CA ILE A 88 -24.77 28.38 -0.11
C ILE A 88 -24.67 27.37 1.03
N GLN A 89 -25.74 27.18 1.79
CA GLN A 89 -25.81 26.18 2.88
C GLN A 89 -25.65 24.75 2.35
N VAL A 90 -26.19 24.46 1.16
CA VAL A 90 -25.99 23.18 0.48
C VAL A 90 -24.51 23.00 0.11
N LEU A 91 -23.88 23.99 -0.52
CA LEU A 91 -22.47 23.94 -0.91
C LEU A 91 -21.54 23.83 0.29
N ALA A 92 -21.74 24.64 1.34
CA ALA A 92 -20.89 24.65 2.52
C ALA A 92 -20.71 23.27 3.15
N ASN A 93 -21.75 22.43 3.10
CA ASN A 93 -21.73 21.08 3.67
C ASN A 93 -21.32 19.96 2.70
N SER A 94 -21.39 20.21 1.39
CA SER A 94 -21.27 19.13 0.38
C SER A 94 -20.21 19.35 -0.69
N VAL A 95 -19.70 20.57 -0.88
CA VAL A 95 -18.80 20.87 -2.01
C VAL A 95 -17.48 20.09 -1.94
N VAL A 96 -16.90 19.96 -0.74
CA VAL A 96 -15.65 19.22 -0.52
C VAL A 96 -15.86 17.73 -0.84
N ALA A 97 -16.88 17.10 -0.25
CA ALA A 97 -17.25 15.73 -0.59
C ALA A 97 -17.59 15.54 -2.08
N THR A 98 -18.23 16.53 -2.71
CA THR A 98 -18.55 16.49 -4.15
C THR A 98 -17.27 16.46 -4.99
N ILE A 99 -16.32 17.35 -4.70
CA ILE A 99 -15.03 17.42 -5.41
C ILE A 99 -14.26 16.10 -5.22
N LEU A 100 -14.15 15.61 -3.98
CA LEU A 100 -13.47 14.36 -3.69
C LEU A 100 -14.15 13.14 -4.33
N SER A 101 -15.50 13.12 -4.37
CA SER A 101 -16.24 12.06 -5.06
C SER A 101 -16.00 12.07 -6.56
N ILE A 102 -15.93 13.25 -7.19
CA ILE A 102 -15.59 13.35 -8.62
C ILE A 102 -14.16 12.87 -8.85
N ALA A 103 -13.20 13.32 -8.04
CA ALA A 103 -11.81 12.90 -8.13
C ALA A 103 -11.65 11.39 -7.98
N HIS A 104 -12.28 10.79 -6.96
CA HIS A 104 -12.23 9.35 -6.75
C HIS A 104 -12.91 8.57 -7.87
N ALA A 105 -14.05 9.04 -8.40
CA ALA A 105 -14.69 8.43 -9.56
C ALA A 105 -13.81 8.48 -10.81
N MET A 106 -13.07 9.57 -11.03
CA MET A 106 -12.11 9.70 -12.14
C MET A 106 -10.94 8.74 -11.99
N VAL A 107 -10.41 8.56 -10.78
CA VAL A 107 -9.36 7.58 -10.49
C VAL A 107 -9.86 6.16 -10.77
N LEU A 108 -11.04 5.79 -10.24
CA LEU A 108 -11.65 4.47 -10.46
C LEU A 108 -12.00 4.20 -11.93
N ALA A 109 -12.37 5.21 -12.71
CA ALA A 109 -12.70 5.04 -14.12
C ALA A 109 -11.46 4.77 -14.99
N ARG A 110 -10.25 5.09 -14.50
CA ARG A 110 -8.98 4.92 -15.21
C ARG A 110 -8.25 3.63 -14.83
N THR A 111 -8.57 3.03 -13.69
CA THR A 111 -8.10 1.70 -13.31
C THR A 111 -8.88 0.62 -14.06
N THR A 112 -8.19 -0.28 -14.78
CA THR A 112 -8.79 -1.32 -15.65
C THR A 112 -9.43 -2.50 -14.91
N ASP A 113 -9.44 -2.52 -13.58
CA ASP A 113 -10.05 -3.58 -12.79
C ASP A 113 -11.57 -3.45 -12.72
N THR A 114 -12.28 -4.50 -13.13
CA THR A 114 -13.74 -4.55 -13.18
C THR A 114 -14.42 -4.63 -11.81
N GLU A 115 -13.67 -4.78 -10.71
CA GLU A 115 -14.19 -4.84 -9.33
C GLU A 115 -13.31 -4.07 -8.33
N SER A 116 -13.36 -2.74 -8.35
CA SER A 116 -12.68 -1.91 -7.36
C SER A 116 -13.33 -2.00 -5.97
N CYS A 117 -12.52 -2.26 -4.94
CA CYS A 117 -12.93 -2.36 -3.53
C CYS A 117 -12.17 -1.37 -2.64
N PHE A 118 -12.72 -1.05 -1.47
CA PHE A 118 -12.07 -0.22 -0.44
C PHE A 118 -11.12 -1.09 0.39
N SER A 119 -9.82 -0.81 0.30
CA SER A 119 -8.74 -1.69 0.76
C SER A 119 -8.11 -1.29 2.10
N LEU A 120 -8.65 -0.27 2.77
CA LEU A 120 -8.12 0.25 4.04
C LEU A 120 -6.64 0.66 3.95
N GLY A 121 -6.26 1.34 2.87
CA GLY A 121 -4.94 1.94 2.72
C GLY A 121 -3.93 1.11 1.95
N GLN A 122 -4.36 0.07 1.24
CA GLN A 122 -3.50 -0.65 0.29
C GLN A 122 -3.47 0.02 -1.09
N ASN A 123 -4.42 0.92 -1.36
CA ASN A 123 -4.49 1.73 -2.57
C ASN A 123 -4.57 3.22 -2.19
N ALA A 124 -3.74 4.07 -2.83
CA ALA A 124 -3.75 5.52 -2.61
C ALA A 124 -5.15 6.14 -2.85
N ALA A 125 -5.99 5.55 -3.71
CA ALA A 125 -7.37 6.00 -3.96
C ALA A 125 -8.24 5.98 -2.70
N ASP A 126 -7.97 5.08 -1.74
CA ASP A 126 -8.72 4.98 -0.49
C ASP A 126 -8.65 6.29 0.32
N ILE A 127 -7.56 7.07 0.17
CA ILE A 127 -7.39 8.36 0.83
C ILE A 127 -8.52 9.32 0.43
N LEU A 128 -8.91 9.35 -0.84
CA LEU A 128 -10.02 10.20 -1.30
C LEU A 128 -11.34 9.77 -0.65
N MET A 129 -11.56 8.46 -0.50
CA MET A 129 -12.75 7.93 0.17
C MET A 129 -12.77 8.26 1.67
N VAL A 130 -11.63 8.22 2.35
CA VAL A 130 -11.47 8.69 3.73
C VAL A 130 -11.94 10.15 3.85
N GLY A 131 -11.49 11.01 2.93
CA GLY A 131 -11.91 12.42 2.91
C GLY A 131 -13.42 12.60 2.71
N ILE A 132 -14.05 11.82 1.82
CA ILE A 132 -15.50 11.86 1.58
C ILE A 132 -16.29 11.48 2.85
N VAL A 133 -15.88 10.39 3.52
CA VAL A 133 -16.54 9.94 4.76
C VAL A 133 -16.32 10.93 5.89
N ALA A 134 -15.10 11.47 6.02
CA ALA A 134 -14.76 12.48 7.02
C ALA A 134 -15.62 13.73 6.90
N ASN A 135 -15.83 14.23 5.67
CA ASN A 135 -16.72 15.36 5.39
C ASN A 135 -18.10 15.11 5.98
N TYR A 136 -18.75 14.01 5.57
CA TYR A 136 -20.13 13.74 5.97
C TYR A 136 -20.27 13.42 7.45
N ALA A 137 -19.27 12.76 8.06
CA ALA A 137 -19.27 12.49 9.49
C ALA A 137 -19.18 13.80 10.30
N ALA A 138 -18.30 14.72 9.89
CA ALA A 138 -18.10 16.00 10.55
C ALA A 138 -19.31 16.94 10.42
N VAL A 139 -19.86 17.12 9.21
CA VAL A 139 -21.04 17.98 9.00
C VAL A 139 -22.31 17.39 9.63
N ALA A 140 -22.43 16.06 9.70
CA ALA A 140 -23.53 15.42 10.42
C ALA A 140 -23.38 15.59 11.93
N ALA A 141 -22.17 15.43 12.47
CA ALA A 141 -21.90 15.69 13.88
C ALA A 141 -22.26 17.12 14.25
N ASP A 142 -21.83 18.09 13.45
CA ASP A 142 -22.13 19.49 13.69
C ASP A 142 -23.64 19.78 13.61
N THR A 143 -24.30 19.33 12.55
CA THR A 143 -25.75 19.52 12.39
C THR A 143 -26.53 18.91 13.55
N PHE A 144 -26.17 17.71 14.03
CA PHE A 144 -26.86 17.10 15.16
C PHE A 144 -26.56 17.83 16.47
N SER A 145 -25.31 18.24 16.66
CA SER A 145 -24.86 18.97 17.85
C SER A 145 -25.55 20.32 17.99
N SER A 146 -25.62 21.12 16.92
CA SER A 146 -26.29 22.43 16.92
C SER A 146 -27.81 22.28 17.06
N GLU A 147 -28.43 21.38 16.30
CA GLU A 147 -29.88 21.23 16.25
C GLU A 147 -30.47 20.61 17.52
N LEU A 148 -29.79 19.67 18.17
CA LEU A 148 -30.28 19.05 19.41
C LEU A 148 -29.68 19.72 20.65
N GLY A 149 -28.47 20.27 20.55
CA GLY A 149 -27.78 20.94 21.65
C GLY A 149 -28.46 22.22 22.11
N ILE A 150 -29.11 22.97 21.21
CA ILE A 150 -29.86 24.19 21.58
C ILE A 150 -31.02 23.90 22.55
N LEU A 151 -31.54 22.65 22.56
CA LEU A 151 -32.60 22.19 23.45
C LEU A 151 -32.09 21.72 24.82
N SER A 152 -30.78 21.82 25.08
CA SER A 152 -30.17 21.45 26.36
C SER A 152 -30.80 22.22 27.53
N LYS A 153 -31.06 21.51 28.63
CA LYS A 153 -31.51 22.13 29.90
C LYS A 153 -30.41 22.93 30.59
N SER A 154 -29.16 22.53 30.38
CA SER A 154 -27.98 23.24 30.88
C SER A 154 -27.58 24.34 29.90
N LYS A 155 -27.19 25.50 30.43
CA LYS A 155 -26.70 26.62 29.60
C LYS A 155 -25.42 26.22 28.85
N PRO A 156 -25.27 26.64 27.58
CA PRO A 156 -24.04 26.42 26.83
C PRO A 156 -22.83 27.12 27.46
N ARG A 157 -21.66 26.53 27.25
CA ARG A 157 -20.37 27.08 27.68
C ARG A 157 -19.52 27.42 26.47
N LEU A 158 -18.91 28.60 26.47
CA LEU A 158 -18.07 29.04 25.34
C LEU A 158 -16.75 28.27 25.32
N ILE A 159 -16.52 27.47 24.27
CA ILE A 159 -15.35 26.59 24.16
C ILE A 159 -14.02 27.34 24.03
N THR A 160 -14.05 28.56 23.47
CA THR A 160 -12.88 29.43 23.33
C THR A 160 -12.56 30.22 24.60
N SER A 161 -13.40 30.11 25.64
CA SER A 161 -13.17 30.77 26.93
C SER A 161 -12.36 29.85 27.83
N LEU A 162 -11.22 30.32 28.35
CA LEU A 162 -10.35 29.54 29.26
C LEU A 162 -11.09 29.04 30.52
N ASN A 163 -12.11 29.79 30.97
CA ASN A 163 -12.95 29.43 32.12
C ASN A 163 -14.29 28.77 31.74
N LEU A 164 -14.53 28.45 30.46
CA LEU A 164 -15.78 27.87 29.95
C LEU A 164 -17.03 28.61 30.47
N ARG A 165 -17.02 29.94 30.35
CA ARG A 165 -18.11 30.81 30.82
C ARG A 165 -19.44 30.45 30.15
N GLU A 166 -20.53 30.63 30.89
CA GLU A 166 -21.88 30.44 30.37
C GLU A 166 -22.20 31.51 29.31
N VAL A 167 -22.87 31.09 28.24
CA VAL A 167 -23.36 31.96 27.16
C VAL A 167 -24.81 31.62 26.81
N PRO A 168 -25.57 32.56 26.22
CA PRO A 168 -26.93 32.29 25.78
C PRO A 168 -27.02 31.16 24.75
N PRO A 169 -28.13 30.38 24.72
CA PRO A 169 -28.41 29.43 23.63
C PRO A 169 -28.34 30.09 22.24
N GLY A 170 -27.72 29.39 21.29
CA GLY A 170 -27.47 29.88 19.93
C GLY A 170 -26.17 30.67 19.77
N THR A 171 -25.37 30.85 20.82
CA THR A 171 -24.06 31.53 20.72
C THR A 171 -23.08 30.65 19.94
N ASN A 172 -22.41 31.21 18.92
CA ASN A 172 -21.36 30.51 18.17
C ASN A 172 -20.21 30.13 19.10
N GLY A 173 -19.83 28.85 19.08
CA GLY A 173 -18.88 28.25 20.01
C GLY A 173 -19.42 27.91 21.40
N GLY A 174 -20.71 28.05 21.64
CA GLY A 174 -21.38 27.57 22.84
C GLY A 174 -21.66 26.07 22.77
N VAL A 175 -20.97 25.27 23.59
CA VAL A 175 -21.11 23.80 23.64
C VAL A 175 -21.91 23.33 24.85
N THR A 176 -22.63 22.22 24.70
CA THR A 176 -23.33 21.52 25.78
C THR A 176 -23.03 20.03 25.72
N ALA A 177 -23.12 19.32 26.85
CA ALA A 177 -22.99 17.86 26.87
C ALA A 177 -24.02 17.16 25.96
N THR A 178 -25.25 17.70 25.92
CA THR A 178 -26.31 17.23 25.02
C THR A 178 -25.92 17.40 23.55
N GLY A 179 -25.35 18.56 23.18
CA GLY A 179 -24.85 18.83 21.84
C GLY A 179 -23.71 17.89 21.45
N LEU A 180 -22.70 17.73 22.31
CA LEU A 180 -21.57 16.82 22.05
C LEU A 180 -22.03 15.36 21.89
N GLY A 181 -22.95 14.88 22.74
CA GLY A 181 -23.53 13.55 22.61
C GLY A 181 -24.37 13.39 21.34
N ALA A 182 -25.13 14.41 20.93
CA ALA A 182 -25.86 14.42 19.67
C ALA A 182 -24.91 14.41 18.47
N GLY A 183 -23.81 15.16 18.52
CA GLY A 183 -22.79 15.15 17.47
C GLY A 183 -22.09 13.80 17.33
N LEU A 184 -21.76 13.15 18.45
CA LEU A 184 -21.24 11.78 18.45
C LEU A 184 -22.22 10.79 17.79
N LEU A 185 -23.52 10.91 18.08
CA LEU A 185 -24.56 10.10 17.44
C LEU A 185 -24.67 10.37 15.93
N GLY A 186 -24.63 11.64 15.51
CA GLY A 186 -24.65 12.03 14.09
C GLY A 186 -23.46 11.44 13.32
N SER A 187 -22.26 11.58 13.89
CA SER A 187 -21.02 11.00 13.35
C SER A 187 -21.08 9.47 13.26
N PHE A 188 -21.58 8.81 14.32
CA PHE A 188 -21.74 7.36 14.37
C PHE A 188 -22.69 6.84 13.28
N ILE A 189 -23.83 7.50 13.07
CA ILE A 189 -24.80 7.09 12.04
C ILE A 189 -24.15 7.12 10.65
N VAL A 190 -23.41 8.19 10.32
CA VAL A 190 -22.71 8.30 9.03
C VAL A 190 -21.59 7.28 8.92
N SER A 191 -20.78 7.12 9.98
CA SER A 191 -19.65 6.18 10.00
C SER A 191 -20.12 4.73 9.86
N ALA A 192 -21.15 4.32 10.61
CA ALA A 192 -21.76 3.00 10.50
C ALA A 192 -22.42 2.78 9.13
N THR A 193 -23.05 3.82 8.55
CA THR A 193 -23.55 3.76 7.17
C THR A 193 -22.40 3.50 6.21
N SER A 194 -21.29 4.23 6.31
CA SER A 194 -20.12 4.03 5.44
C SER A 194 -19.58 2.60 5.55
N ALA A 195 -19.48 2.06 6.78
CA ALA A 195 -19.03 0.69 7.02
C ALA A 195 -19.95 -0.37 6.39
N ALA A 196 -21.24 -0.07 6.25
CA ALA A 196 -22.22 -0.97 5.67
C ALA A 196 -22.28 -0.94 4.13
N VAL A 197 -22.01 0.23 3.52
CA VAL A 197 -22.21 0.46 2.08
C VAL A 197 -20.92 0.56 1.27
N LEU A 198 -19.77 0.72 1.93
CA LEU A 198 -18.47 0.65 1.25
C LEU A 198 -18.21 -0.79 0.80
N PRO A 199 -17.74 -0.98 -0.45
CA PRO A 199 -17.36 -2.30 -0.94
C PRO A 199 -15.99 -2.67 -0.38
N PHE A 200 -15.89 -3.00 0.91
CA PHE A 200 -14.63 -3.46 1.48
C PHE A 200 -14.11 -4.69 0.73
N CYS A 201 -12.80 -4.76 0.51
CA CYS A 201 -12.16 -5.94 -0.09
C CYS A 201 -12.44 -7.20 0.74
N ALA A 202 -12.40 -8.38 0.11
CA ALA A 202 -12.76 -9.65 0.74
C ALA A 202 -11.94 -9.97 2.01
N SER A 203 -10.72 -9.43 2.10
CA SER A 203 -9.84 -9.54 3.28
C SER A 203 -10.34 -8.80 4.52
N ALA A 204 -11.28 -7.85 4.40
CA ALA A 204 -11.75 -7.03 5.51
C ALA A 204 -12.70 -7.80 6.44
N ARG A 205 -12.29 -7.96 7.70
CA ARG A 205 -13.05 -8.65 8.75
C ARG A 205 -14.04 -7.71 9.43
N LEU A 206 -14.92 -8.28 10.24
CA LEU A 206 -15.86 -7.50 11.05
C LEU A 206 -15.15 -6.52 12.00
N LYS A 207 -13.98 -6.90 12.51
CA LYS A 207 -13.12 -6.04 13.34
C LYS A 207 -12.67 -4.79 12.59
N ASP A 208 -12.34 -4.89 11.31
CA ASP A 208 -11.86 -3.76 10.50
C ASP A 208 -12.98 -2.77 10.23
N ARG A 209 -14.19 -3.26 9.93
CA ARG A 209 -15.39 -2.43 9.81
C ARG A 209 -15.76 -1.74 11.13
N ALA A 210 -15.58 -2.42 12.26
CA ALA A 210 -15.81 -1.84 13.58
C ALA A 210 -14.76 -0.76 13.90
N LEU A 211 -13.48 -1.02 13.63
CA LEU A 211 -12.40 -0.05 13.84
C LEU A 211 -12.56 1.18 12.95
N TRP A 212 -12.90 0.97 11.67
CA TRP A 212 -13.26 2.04 10.73
C TRP A 212 -14.40 2.90 11.28
N THR A 213 -15.48 2.26 11.75
CA THR A 213 -16.63 2.96 12.32
C THR A 213 -16.23 3.78 13.53
N ILE A 214 -15.43 3.23 14.45
CA ILE A 214 -14.97 3.93 15.65
C ILE A 214 -14.07 5.12 15.27
N ALA A 215 -13.08 4.90 14.40
CA ALA A 215 -12.15 5.93 13.97
C ALA A 215 -12.89 7.12 13.30
N MET A 216 -13.76 6.84 12.34
CA MET A 216 -14.53 7.87 11.65
C MET A 216 -15.56 8.55 12.57
N THR A 217 -16.11 7.82 13.55
CA THR A 217 -17.03 8.39 14.55
C THR A 217 -16.31 9.43 15.40
N ILE A 218 -15.14 9.09 15.94
CA ILE A 218 -14.31 9.99 16.75
C ILE A 218 -13.89 11.18 15.90
N TRP A 219 -13.40 10.94 14.68
CA TRP A 219 -12.96 12.00 13.78
C TRP A 219 -14.10 12.98 13.45
N GLY A 220 -15.28 12.49 13.06
CA GLY A 220 -16.43 13.36 12.80
C GLY A 220 -16.91 14.12 14.04
N ALA A 221 -16.87 13.51 15.23
CA ALA A 221 -17.23 14.19 16.48
C ALA A 221 -16.26 15.35 16.81
N LEU A 222 -14.96 15.17 16.56
CA LEU A 222 -13.98 16.26 16.63
C LEU A 222 -14.29 17.39 15.65
N GLY A 223 -14.96 17.09 14.53
CA GLY A 223 -15.43 18.09 13.57
C GLY A 223 -16.40 19.11 14.17
N SER A 224 -17.38 18.67 14.96
CA SER A 224 -18.31 19.60 15.65
C SER A 224 -17.60 20.43 16.74
N VAL A 225 -16.57 19.85 17.37
CA VAL A 225 -15.72 20.59 18.32
C VAL A 225 -14.92 21.66 17.58
N LEU A 226 -14.33 21.32 16.43
CA LEU A 226 -13.63 22.27 15.57
C LEU A 226 -14.56 23.37 15.08
N ASP A 227 -15.78 23.04 14.64
CA ASP A 227 -16.79 24.04 14.25
C ASP A 227 -17.07 25.02 15.38
N SER A 228 -17.26 24.50 16.60
CA SER A 228 -17.48 25.32 17.80
C SER A 228 -16.29 26.24 18.10
N VAL A 229 -15.06 25.76 17.95
CA VAL A 229 -13.84 26.59 18.13
C VAL A 229 -13.77 27.67 17.05
N LEU A 230 -13.94 27.29 15.77
CA LEU A 230 -13.91 28.22 14.65
C LEU A 230 -15.02 29.26 14.74
N GLY A 231 -16.26 28.86 15.06
CA GLY A 231 -17.39 29.75 15.28
C GLY A 231 -17.15 30.70 16.45
N GLY A 232 -16.61 30.21 17.57
CA GLY A 232 -16.28 31.04 18.74
C GLY A 232 -15.15 32.05 18.49
N LEU A 233 -14.26 31.80 17.53
CA LEU A 233 -13.14 32.68 17.16
C LEU A 233 -13.47 33.61 15.98
N LEU A 234 -14.11 33.09 14.94
CA LEU A 234 -14.21 33.68 13.61
C LEU A 234 -15.61 34.13 13.21
N GLN A 235 -16.64 33.80 14.01
CA GLN A 235 -18.03 34.21 13.76
C GLN A 235 -18.56 35.07 14.90
N ALA A 236 -19.06 36.25 14.55
CA ALA A 236 -19.66 37.16 15.52
C ALA A 236 -21.02 36.62 16.03
N SER A 237 -21.15 36.46 17.35
CA SER A 237 -22.44 36.21 18.00
C SER A 237 -23.01 37.52 18.52
N VAL A 238 -24.18 37.93 18.03
CA VAL A 238 -24.82 39.19 18.44
C VAL A 238 -26.03 38.88 19.32
N VAL A 239 -26.13 39.54 20.47
CA VAL A 239 -27.24 39.38 21.43
C VAL A 239 -28.07 40.65 21.48
N ASP A 240 -29.39 40.51 21.49
CA ASP A 240 -30.32 41.61 21.73
C ASP A 240 -30.33 41.98 23.22
N LYS A 241 -30.05 43.24 23.56
CA LYS A 241 -29.89 43.70 24.96
C LYS A 241 -31.19 43.58 25.76
N ARG A 242 -32.37 43.59 25.11
CA ARG A 242 -33.68 43.55 25.79
C ARG A 242 -34.09 42.14 26.17
N SER A 243 -33.94 41.20 25.24
CA SER A 243 -34.37 39.81 25.40
C SER A 243 -33.27 38.89 25.93
N GLY A 244 -32.00 39.28 25.80
CA GLY A 244 -30.85 38.43 26.12
C GLY A 244 -30.65 37.27 25.14
N LYS A 245 -31.40 37.24 24.02
CA LYS A 245 -31.36 36.18 23.01
C LYS A 245 -30.36 36.49 21.91
N VAL A 246 -29.76 35.45 21.35
CA VAL A 246 -28.89 35.56 20.18
C VAL A 246 -29.72 35.92 18.96
N VAL A 247 -29.19 36.82 18.14
CA VAL A 247 -29.76 37.26 16.86
C VAL A 247 -29.06 36.53 15.72
N GLU A 248 -29.83 35.84 14.89
CA GLU A 248 -29.35 35.07 13.73
C GLU A 248 -29.62 35.82 12.43
N GLY A 249 -28.66 35.79 11.50
CA GLY A 249 -28.84 36.34 10.16
C GLY A 249 -29.54 35.36 9.22
N SER A 250 -30.36 35.88 8.32
CA SER A 250 -31.10 35.07 7.35
C SER A 250 -30.17 34.22 6.48
N GLY A 251 -30.37 32.90 6.47
CA GLY A 251 -29.56 31.97 5.66
C GLY A 251 -28.11 31.86 6.10
N GLY A 252 -27.81 32.10 7.38
CA GLY A 252 -26.47 31.98 7.96
C GLY A 252 -25.57 33.20 7.77
N ARG A 253 -26.11 34.33 7.29
CA ARG A 253 -25.35 35.57 7.03
C ARG A 253 -24.97 36.31 8.33
N LYS A 254 -23.96 37.17 8.22
CA LYS A 254 -23.50 38.07 9.29
C LYS A 254 -24.62 39.01 9.76
N VAL A 255 -24.62 39.32 11.06
CA VAL A 255 -25.58 40.24 11.69
C VAL A 255 -24.91 41.56 11.99
N LEU A 256 -25.46 42.65 11.46
CA LEU A 256 -24.95 43.99 11.70
C LEU A 256 -25.25 44.44 13.14
N ILE A 257 -24.23 44.95 13.82
CA ILE A 257 -24.31 45.56 15.16
C ILE A 257 -24.94 46.97 15.07
N HIS A 258 -24.68 47.69 13.97
CA HIS A 258 -25.28 49.00 13.68
C HIS A 258 -26.24 48.91 12.49
N PRO A 259 -27.50 49.39 12.59
CA PRO A 259 -28.32 49.62 11.40
C PRO A 259 -27.61 50.65 10.52
N SER A 260 -27.29 50.31 9.27
CA SER A 260 -26.70 51.29 8.34
C SER A 260 -27.67 52.45 8.15
N THR A 261 -27.23 53.67 8.48
CA THR A 261 -27.81 54.91 8.01
C THR A 261 -27.56 55.02 6.49
N GLY A 262 -28.39 54.34 5.70
CA GLY A 262 -28.25 54.27 4.25
C GLY A 262 -29.61 54.21 3.56
N LYS A 263 -29.87 55.21 2.71
CA LYS A 263 -31.07 55.54 1.94
C LYS A 263 -31.99 54.37 1.54
N PRO A 264 -33.33 54.58 1.51
CA PRO A 264 -34.25 53.58 0.98
C PRO A 264 -33.99 53.37 -0.51
N VAL A 265 -33.66 52.14 -0.87
CA VAL A 265 -33.58 51.67 -2.26
C VAL A 265 -34.98 51.18 -2.65
N ILE A 266 -35.66 51.95 -3.49
CA ILE A 266 -36.82 51.49 -4.28
C ILE A 266 -36.31 51.11 -5.67
N PRO A 267 -36.64 49.91 -6.17
CA PRO A 267 -37.21 49.78 -7.52
C PRO A 267 -38.47 48.88 -7.47
N ALA A 268 -39.64 49.40 -7.85
CA ALA A 268 -40.19 49.49 -9.21
C ALA A 268 -40.92 48.20 -9.65
N ASP A 269 -42.19 48.06 -9.26
CA ASP A 269 -43.31 47.97 -10.21
C ASP A 269 -44.67 47.94 -9.49
N SER A 270 -45.47 48.99 -9.69
CA SER A 270 -46.94 48.96 -9.80
C SER A 270 -47.45 50.39 -9.90
N THR A 271 -47.76 50.75 -11.13
CA THR A 271 -48.57 51.90 -11.53
C THR A 271 -49.90 51.97 -10.78
N ALA A 272 -50.13 53.06 -10.02
CA ALA A 272 -51.45 53.69 -9.90
C ALA A 272 -51.38 55.08 -9.20
N LYS A 273 -51.59 56.12 -10.02
CA LYS A 273 -52.36 57.36 -9.80
C LYS A 273 -52.50 57.93 -8.36
N ALA A 274 -52.02 59.17 -8.20
CA ALA A 274 -52.82 60.41 -8.03
C ALA A 274 -52.31 61.39 -6.93
N THR A 275 -51.92 62.59 -7.42
CA THR A 275 -52.21 63.96 -6.93
C THR A 275 -51.79 64.48 -5.53
N GLY A 276 -51.03 65.59 -5.57
CA GLY A 276 -51.02 66.73 -4.63
C GLY A 276 -50.12 66.59 -3.40
N SER A 277 -49.41 67.60 -2.85
CA SER A 277 -49.24 69.03 -3.12
C SER A 277 -48.01 69.50 -2.31
N ILE A 278 -47.15 70.30 -2.96
CA ILE A 278 -46.40 71.50 -2.50
C ILE A 278 -46.26 71.77 -0.98
N HIS A 279 -45.03 71.81 -0.44
CA HIS A 279 -44.44 73.03 0.17
C HIS A 279 -42.95 72.94 0.56
N ASN A 280 -42.24 74.02 0.20
CA ASN A 280 -40.89 74.41 0.59
C ASN A 280 -40.79 74.75 2.09
N ALA A 281 -39.61 74.57 2.69
CA ALA A 281 -38.89 75.62 3.42
C ALA A 281 -37.50 75.14 3.86
N ALA A 282 -36.51 75.98 3.60
CA ALA A 282 -35.12 75.83 4.00
C ALA A 282 -34.81 76.64 5.28
N ILE A 283 -33.61 76.40 5.80
CA ILE A 283 -32.78 77.25 6.69
C ILE A 283 -33.07 77.15 8.20
N HIS A 284 -32.17 76.48 8.93
CA HIS A 284 -31.32 77.11 9.96
C HIS A 284 -30.23 76.13 10.44
N GLY A 285 -28.99 76.63 10.44
CA GLY A 285 -27.84 75.91 10.97
C GLY A 285 -27.79 76.01 12.49
N THR A 286 -27.46 74.89 13.12
CA THR A 286 -26.94 74.86 14.48
C THR A 286 -25.92 73.73 14.55
N GLN A 287 -24.67 74.08 14.87
CA GLN A 287 -23.69 73.12 15.37
C GLN A 287 -24.30 72.46 16.62
N VAL A 288 -24.70 71.20 16.49
CA VAL A 288 -24.99 70.34 17.62
C VAL A 288 -23.84 69.37 17.72
N THR A 289 -22.98 69.61 18.71
CA THR A 289 -22.15 68.62 19.37
C THR A 289 -23.00 67.39 19.65
N LYS A 290 -22.87 66.35 18.81
CA LYS A 290 -23.48 65.06 19.08
C LYS A 290 -22.63 64.35 20.12
N ILE A 291 -22.95 64.62 21.38
CA ILE A 291 -22.79 63.63 22.45
C ILE A 291 -23.62 62.43 21.98
N VAL A 292 -22.95 61.37 21.54
CA VAL A 292 -23.61 60.09 21.28
C VAL A 292 -23.94 59.53 22.65
N ASP A 293 -25.19 59.72 23.04
CA ASP A 293 -25.80 59.08 24.19
C ASP A 293 -25.71 57.54 23.97
N GLU A 294 -24.99 56.83 24.87
CA GLU A 294 -24.80 55.36 24.84
C GLU A 294 -26.12 54.57 25.07
N SER A 295 -27.27 55.26 25.11
CA SER A 295 -28.57 54.71 25.49
C SER A 295 -29.37 54.05 24.36
N GLN A 296 -28.88 54.02 23.10
CA GLN A 296 -29.62 53.49 21.94
C GLN A 296 -29.04 52.27 21.20
N GLU A 297 -28.06 51.57 21.77
CA GLU A 297 -27.62 50.32 21.16
C GLU A 297 -28.51 49.13 21.57
N SER A 298 -29.38 48.67 20.67
CA SER A 298 -30.27 47.52 20.90
C SER A 298 -29.55 46.17 20.91
N ARG A 299 -28.36 46.08 20.32
CA ARG A 299 -27.59 44.84 20.12
C ARG A 299 -26.19 44.97 20.71
N ARG A 300 -25.61 43.86 21.19
CA ARG A 300 -24.22 43.78 21.66
C ARG A 300 -23.52 42.57 21.05
N LEU A 301 -22.22 42.68 20.81
CA LEU A 301 -21.38 41.53 20.46
C LEU A 301 -21.12 40.69 21.71
N GLU A 302 -21.44 39.40 21.67
CA GLU A 302 -21.26 38.45 22.77
C GLU A 302 -19.93 37.69 22.66
N THR A 303 -19.58 37.20 21.47
CA THR A 303 -18.34 36.45 21.18
C THR A 303 -17.91 36.57 19.72
N GLY A 304 -16.65 36.19 19.45
CA GLY A 304 -16.10 36.02 18.11
C GLY A 304 -15.71 37.31 17.38
N ARG A 305 -15.06 37.14 16.22
CA ARG A 305 -14.75 38.22 15.27
C ARG A 305 -15.67 38.08 14.07
N ASP A 306 -15.97 39.18 13.37
CA ASP A 306 -16.84 39.12 12.18
C ASP A 306 -16.07 38.77 10.90
N TRP A 307 -15.24 37.71 10.93
CA TRP A 307 -14.39 37.31 9.80
C TRP A 307 -15.15 36.41 8.83
N LEU A 308 -15.84 35.39 9.34
CA LEU A 308 -16.63 34.44 8.55
C LEU A 308 -18.10 34.45 8.99
N ASP A 309 -18.98 34.07 8.07
CA ASP A 309 -20.37 33.74 8.38
C ASP A 309 -20.51 32.23 8.70
N ASN A 310 -21.71 31.77 9.06
CA ASN A 310 -21.93 30.38 9.44
C ASN A 310 -21.55 29.41 8.30
N ASN A 311 -21.84 29.80 7.05
CA ASN A 311 -21.54 28.97 5.89
C ASN A 311 -20.02 28.85 5.65
N GLY A 312 -19.28 29.93 5.85
CA GLY A 312 -17.82 29.94 5.76
C GLY A 312 -17.15 29.08 6.84
N VAL A 313 -17.66 29.11 8.07
CA VAL A 313 -17.18 28.25 9.16
C VAL A 313 -17.43 26.77 8.84
N ASN A 314 -18.65 26.42 8.44
CA ASN A 314 -19.00 25.04 8.04
C ASN A 314 -18.11 24.53 6.91
N LEU A 315 -17.87 25.34 5.88
CA LEU A 315 -17.00 24.97 4.76
C LEU A 315 -15.55 24.76 5.21
N LEU A 316 -15.03 25.66 6.05
CA LEU A 316 -13.67 25.57 6.57
C LEU A 316 -13.49 24.33 7.45
N MET A 317 -14.46 24.03 8.32
CA MET A 317 -14.48 22.83 9.13
C MET A 317 -14.53 21.59 8.24
N ALA A 318 -15.47 21.50 7.31
CA ALA A 318 -15.60 20.36 6.40
C ALA A 318 -14.32 20.11 5.59
N ALA A 319 -13.69 21.17 5.06
CA ALA A 319 -12.42 21.08 4.34
C ALA A 319 -11.28 20.60 5.25
N THR A 320 -11.14 21.19 6.44
CA THR A 320 -10.08 20.84 7.40
C THR A 320 -10.21 19.40 7.87
N MET A 321 -11.43 18.95 8.18
CA MET A 321 -11.68 17.58 8.63
C MET A 321 -11.48 16.56 7.52
N SER A 322 -11.82 16.91 6.26
CA SER A 322 -11.60 16.03 5.12
C SER A 322 -10.11 15.86 4.81
N VAL A 323 -9.40 16.98 4.64
CA VAL A 323 -7.95 16.98 4.32
C VAL A 323 -7.13 16.45 5.50
N GLY A 324 -7.51 16.77 6.73
CA GLY A 324 -6.86 16.25 7.93
C GLY A 324 -6.99 14.73 8.06
N ALA A 325 -8.17 14.17 7.78
CA ALA A 325 -8.35 12.71 7.75
C ALA A 325 -7.48 12.08 6.65
N MET A 326 -7.45 12.69 5.46
CA MET A 326 -6.63 12.24 4.35
C MET A 326 -5.14 12.22 4.73
N GLY A 327 -4.63 13.29 5.36
CA GLY A 327 -3.23 13.38 5.78
C GLY A 327 -2.88 12.39 6.90
N ILE A 328 -3.78 12.16 7.86
CA ILE A 328 -3.57 11.15 8.90
C ILE A 328 -3.60 9.74 8.30
N ALA A 329 -4.54 9.47 7.41
CA ALA A 329 -4.62 8.19 6.71
C ALA A 329 -3.38 7.95 5.86
N GLN A 330 -2.90 8.98 5.14
CA GLN A 330 -1.66 8.93 4.39
C GLN A 330 -0.46 8.58 5.28
N TRP A 331 -0.29 9.27 6.41
CA TRP A 331 0.79 9.00 7.36
C TRP A 331 0.68 7.61 8.00
N PHE A 332 -0.52 7.22 8.43
CA PHE A 332 -0.79 5.95 9.11
C PHE A 332 -0.62 4.75 8.17
N TRP A 333 -0.98 4.90 6.90
CA TRP A 333 -0.85 3.86 5.88
C TRP A 333 0.46 3.93 5.08
N GLY A 334 1.30 4.93 5.31
CA GLY A 334 2.59 5.09 4.60
C GLY A 334 2.44 5.33 3.09
N LEU A 335 1.35 5.98 2.67
CA LEU A 335 1.02 6.20 1.27
C LEU A 335 1.56 7.53 0.74
N ASP A 336 1.77 7.64 -0.57
CA ASP A 336 2.07 8.91 -1.23
C ASP A 336 0.88 9.38 -2.08
N VAL A 337 0.32 10.55 -1.73
CA VAL A 337 -0.79 11.17 -2.48
C VAL A 337 -0.36 11.59 -3.90
N PHE A 338 0.94 11.79 -4.16
CA PHE A 338 1.43 12.11 -5.50
C PHE A 338 1.26 10.95 -6.49
N GLU A 339 1.13 9.70 -6.01
CA GLU A 339 0.75 8.56 -6.86
C GLU A 339 -0.65 8.72 -7.50
N LEU A 340 -1.57 9.45 -6.85
CA LEU A 340 -2.89 9.76 -7.43
C LEU A 340 -2.80 10.76 -8.58
N LEU A 341 -1.82 11.67 -8.54
CA LEU A 341 -1.63 12.71 -9.56
C LEU A 341 -0.86 12.18 -10.77
N HIS A 342 0.13 11.30 -10.58
CA HIS A 342 0.85 10.66 -11.69
C HIS A 342 -0.06 9.79 -12.57
N ASN A 343 -1.03 9.09 -11.97
CA ASN A 343 -2.04 8.34 -12.72
C ASN A 343 -3.03 9.23 -13.51
N LEU A 344 -3.05 10.55 -13.28
CA LEU A 344 -3.94 11.48 -13.98
C LEU A 344 -3.36 12.05 -15.29
N ASP A 345 -2.05 11.96 -15.53
CA ASP A 345 -1.40 12.59 -16.70
C ASP A 345 -1.03 11.62 -17.85
N GLU A 346 -1.06 10.29 -17.65
CA GLU A 346 -0.40 9.34 -18.56
C GLU A 346 -1.16 8.86 -19.83
N GLN A 347 -2.27 9.44 -20.29
CA GLN A 347 -2.96 8.93 -21.51
C GLN A 347 -3.34 9.96 -22.56
N GLY A 348 -2.44 10.90 -22.88
CA GLY A 348 -2.74 11.97 -23.83
C GLY A 348 -1.66 12.46 -24.78
N THR A 349 -0.52 11.79 -25.02
CA THR A 349 0.38 12.14 -26.15
C THR A 349 1.37 11.02 -26.47
N PRO A 350 1.63 10.66 -27.74
CA PRO A 350 2.69 9.71 -28.09
C PRO A 350 4.07 10.36 -27.89
N ALA A 351 4.99 9.58 -27.30
CA ALA A 351 6.44 9.77 -27.29
C ALA A 351 6.93 11.22 -27.52
N LYS A 352 7.00 12.01 -26.45
CA LYS A 352 7.91 13.15 -26.37
C LYS A 352 8.92 12.89 -25.27
N MET A 353 10.18 13.14 -25.63
CA MET A 353 11.36 13.05 -24.76
C MET A 353 11.05 13.62 -23.38
N ALA A 354 11.48 12.88 -22.35
CA ALA A 354 11.42 13.24 -20.94
C ALA A 354 11.65 14.75 -20.74
N THR A 355 10.65 15.43 -20.18
CA THR A 355 10.79 16.81 -19.73
C THR A 355 11.70 16.86 -18.52
N GLU A 356 12.48 17.94 -18.39
CA GLU A 356 13.52 18.10 -17.36
C GLU A 356 13.02 17.91 -15.91
N GLU A 357 11.72 18.04 -15.63
CA GLU A 357 11.12 17.82 -14.30
C GLU A 357 11.03 16.34 -13.89
N GLU A 358 10.86 15.37 -14.81
CA GLU A 358 10.86 13.92 -14.46
C GLU A 358 12.27 13.39 -14.16
N ARG A 359 13.32 14.16 -14.52
CA ARG A 359 14.70 13.85 -14.14
C ARG A 359 14.99 14.15 -12.67
N GLU A 360 14.13 14.89 -11.97
CA GLU A 360 14.35 15.29 -10.57
C GLU A 360 13.85 14.28 -9.51
N MET A 361 13.05 13.27 -9.88
CA MET A 361 12.55 12.26 -8.92
C MET A 361 13.40 10.98 -8.84
N HIS A 362 14.40 10.84 -9.69
CA HIS A 362 15.30 9.69 -9.71
C HIS A 362 16.60 10.00 -8.96
N VAL A 363 16.89 9.23 -7.91
CA VAL A 363 18.14 9.37 -7.17
C VAL A 363 19.24 8.65 -7.93
N ARG A 364 20.21 9.41 -8.43
CA ARG A 364 21.39 8.85 -9.10
C ARG A 364 22.38 8.38 -8.06
N VAL A 365 22.73 7.11 -8.12
CA VAL A 365 23.81 6.55 -7.30
C VAL A 365 25.13 6.93 -7.95
N ALA A 366 26.06 7.42 -7.14
CA ALA A 366 27.37 7.85 -7.59
C ALA A 366 28.20 6.68 -8.13
N GLU A 367 29.14 6.99 -9.03
CA GLU A 367 30.08 6.01 -9.56
C GLU A 367 30.97 5.45 -8.44
N PRO A 368 31.06 4.12 -8.29
CA PRO A 368 32.01 3.52 -7.37
C PRO A 368 33.42 3.50 -7.95
N SER A 369 34.40 3.28 -7.07
CA SER A 369 35.75 2.88 -7.42
C SER A 369 35.95 1.41 -7.10
N VAL A 370 36.53 0.66 -8.03
CA VAL A 370 36.76 -0.78 -7.89
C VAL A 370 38.26 -1.08 -7.99
N SER A 371 38.75 -1.93 -7.09
CA SER A 371 40.13 -2.42 -7.10
C SER A 371 40.16 -3.95 -7.04
N PHE A 372 40.90 -4.56 -7.96
CA PHE A 372 41.12 -6.01 -7.98
C PHE A 372 41.92 -6.46 -6.75
N LEU A 373 41.45 -7.54 -6.10
CA LEU A 373 42.06 -8.12 -4.91
C LEU A 373 42.55 -9.55 -5.22
N PRO A 374 43.79 -9.71 -5.70
CA PRO A 374 44.30 -11.02 -6.09
C PRO A 374 44.49 -11.96 -4.90
N GLU A 375 44.45 -13.26 -5.16
CA GLU A 375 44.95 -14.25 -4.21
C GLU A 375 46.47 -14.31 -4.24
N THR A 376 47.06 -14.58 -3.07
CA THR A 376 48.49 -14.91 -2.92
C THR A 376 48.63 -16.29 -2.28
N GLU A 377 49.86 -16.72 -2.00
CA GLU A 377 50.10 -17.96 -1.24
C GLU A 377 49.56 -17.86 0.20
N THR A 378 49.60 -16.66 0.79
CA THR A 378 49.26 -16.42 2.20
C THR A 378 47.93 -15.71 2.41
N SER A 379 47.27 -15.23 1.35
CA SER A 379 45.97 -14.55 1.42
C SER A 379 45.04 -15.10 0.34
N LYS A 380 43.98 -15.77 0.78
CA LYS A 380 43.01 -16.47 -0.07
C LYS A 380 41.63 -15.83 0.05
N THR A 381 40.84 -15.93 -1.02
CA THR A 381 39.45 -15.47 -1.03
C THR A 381 38.67 -16.19 0.07
N VAL A 382 37.89 -15.45 0.86
CA VAL A 382 37.03 -16.05 1.89
C VAL A 382 35.71 -16.47 1.24
N THR A 383 35.53 -17.76 0.98
CA THR A 383 34.29 -18.29 0.39
C THR A 383 33.55 -19.15 1.41
N TYR A 384 32.30 -18.77 1.71
CA TYR A 384 31.48 -19.50 2.68
C TYR A 384 30.86 -20.78 2.09
N ASP A 385 30.44 -20.72 0.82
CA ASP A 385 29.89 -21.87 0.11
C ASP A 385 30.74 -22.23 -1.11
N LEU A 386 31.30 -23.44 -1.08
CA LEU A 386 32.12 -24.02 -2.15
C LEU A 386 31.27 -24.81 -3.15
N HIS A 387 29.94 -24.75 -3.08
CA HIS A 387 29.05 -25.52 -3.94
C HIS A 387 29.42 -25.40 -5.42
N HIS A 388 29.82 -26.53 -6.03
CA HIS A 388 30.20 -26.61 -7.44
C HIS A 388 31.31 -25.64 -7.88
N SER A 389 32.07 -25.08 -6.94
CA SER A 389 33.29 -24.32 -7.25
C SER A 389 34.38 -25.21 -7.85
N ASP A 390 34.36 -26.51 -7.54
CA ASP A 390 35.17 -27.56 -8.15
C ASP A 390 34.89 -27.76 -9.65
N LEU A 391 33.71 -27.32 -10.13
CA LEU A 391 33.35 -27.39 -11.54
C LEU A 391 33.88 -26.20 -12.35
N LEU A 392 34.33 -25.10 -11.72
CA LEU A 392 34.79 -23.91 -12.46
C LEU A 392 35.85 -24.25 -13.52
N PRO A 393 36.91 -25.04 -13.23
CA PRO A 393 37.91 -25.40 -14.25
C PRO A 393 37.34 -26.26 -15.38
N VAL A 394 36.30 -27.07 -15.10
CA VAL A 394 35.64 -27.94 -16.10
C VAL A 394 34.94 -27.10 -17.17
N TYR A 395 34.39 -25.95 -16.78
CA TYR A 395 33.70 -25.02 -17.67
C TYR A 395 34.59 -23.89 -18.20
N ASP A 396 35.90 -23.88 -17.87
CA ASP A 396 36.81 -22.79 -18.20
C ASP A 396 36.37 -21.44 -17.58
N TYR A 397 36.01 -21.48 -16.29
CA TYR A 397 35.59 -20.34 -15.48
C TYR A 397 36.64 -19.95 -14.44
N VAL A 398 36.67 -18.66 -14.10
CA VAL A 398 37.53 -18.08 -13.06
C VAL A 398 36.71 -17.35 -12.01
N SER A 399 37.24 -17.33 -10.78
CA SER A 399 36.76 -16.42 -9.71
C SER A 399 37.71 -15.23 -9.60
N ARG A 400 37.17 -14.02 -9.49
CA ARG A 400 37.91 -12.77 -9.30
C ARG A 400 37.28 -11.97 -8.17
N GLU A 401 38.09 -11.61 -7.18
CA GLU A 401 37.66 -10.83 -6.03
C GLU A 401 38.06 -9.37 -6.21
N TYR A 402 37.19 -8.46 -5.78
CA TYR A 402 37.40 -7.02 -5.84
C TYR A 402 36.94 -6.36 -4.55
N LEU A 403 37.55 -5.23 -4.23
CA LEU A 403 36.99 -4.25 -3.29
C LEU A 403 36.32 -3.14 -4.09
N MET A 404 35.13 -2.73 -3.64
CA MET A 404 34.37 -1.63 -4.20
C MET A 404 34.15 -0.57 -3.12
N THR A 405 34.57 0.66 -3.41
CA THR A 405 34.37 1.82 -2.54
C THR A 405 33.43 2.81 -3.20
N GLY A 406 32.69 3.55 -2.38
CA GLY A 406 31.76 4.56 -2.86
C GLY A 406 31.10 5.31 -1.72
N VAL A 407 30.02 6.01 -2.05
CA VAL A 407 29.16 6.69 -1.07
C VAL A 407 27.78 6.04 -1.14
N ALA A 408 27.25 5.66 0.02
CA ALA A 408 25.90 5.15 0.18
C ALA A 408 25.27 5.81 1.42
N VAL A 409 24.03 6.31 1.30
CA VAL A 409 23.33 7.01 2.40
C VAL A 409 24.20 8.14 2.98
N ALA A 410 24.79 8.94 2.09
CA ALA A 410 25.70 10.05 2.41
C ALA A 410 26.97 9.69 3.22
N ASN A 411 27.33 8.41 3.32
CA ASN A 411 28.52 7.93 4.03
C ASN A 411 29.39 7.07 3.13
N SER A 412 30.70 7.09 3.35
CA SER A 412 31.60 6.19 2.62
C SER A 412 31.34 4.73 2.99
N TYR A 413 31.53 3.84 2.03
CA TYR A 413 31.60 2.41 2.27
C TYR A 413 32.78 1.81 1.50
N CYS A 414 33.22 0.65 1.97
CA CYS A 414 34.06 -0.28 1.23
C CYS A 414 33.50 -1.68 1.46
N THR A 415 33.16 -2.36 0.38
CA THR A 415 32.64 -3.72 0.39
C THR A 415 33.40 -4.61 -0.59
N ARG A 416 33.12 -5.92 -0.55
CA ARG A 416 33.69 -6.91 -1.44
C ARG A 416 32.69 -7.31 -2.52
N LEU A 417 33.24 -7.58 -3.71
CA LEU A 417 32.57 -8.22 -4.82
C LEU A 417 33.31 -9.52 -5.18
N LEU A 418 32.58 -10.61 -5.42
CA LEU A 418 33.14 -11.86 -5.92
C LEU A 418 32.50 -12.23 -7.26
N LEU A 419 33.27 -12.08 -8.34
CA LEU A 419 32.81 -12.36 -9.71
C LEU A 419 33.24 -13.77 -10.13
N ARG A 420 32.29 -14.57 -10.63
CA ARG A 420 32.54 -15.82 -11.35
C ARG A 420 32.13 -15.67 -12.81
N CYS A 421 33.07 -15.83 -13.72
CA CYS A 421 32.86 -15.57 -15.15
C CYS A 421 33.74 -16.49 -16.02
N PRO A 422 33.46 -16.60 -17.34
CA PRO A 422 34.35 -17.29 -18.27
C PRO A 422 35.79 -16.74 -18.18
N ALA A 423 36.77 -17.64 -18.23
CA ALA A 423 38.18 -17.28 -18.23
C ALA A 423 38.55 -16.44 -19.46
N ASP A 424 38.00 -16.83 -20.62
CA ASP A 424 38.04 -16.10 -21.87
C ASP A 424 36.84 -15.13 -21.97
N PRO A 425 37.05 -13.80 -21.90
CA PRO A 425 35.99 -12.81 -22.00
C PRO A 425 35.17 -12.90 -23.30
N HIS A 426 35.70 -13.46 -24.39
CA HIS A 426 34.96 -13.64 -25.64
C HIS A 426 33.85 -14.69 -25.55
N LYS A 427 33.89 -15.57 -24.55
CA LYS A 427 32.81 -16.54 -24.25
C LYS A 427 31.73 -15.95 -23.34
N PHE A 428 31.91 -14.72 -22.84
CA PHE A 428 30.93 -14.07 -22.00
C PHE A 428 29.72 -13.63 -22.82
N SER A 429 28.56 -14.11 -22.43
CA SER A 429 27.26 -13.86 -23.07
C SER A 429 26.68 -12.45 -22.88
N GLY A 430 27.28 -11.64 -22.00
CA GLY A 430 26.75 -10.33 -21.62
C GLY A 430 25.75 -10.35 -20.45
N LEU A 431 25.31 -11.52 -19.96
CA LEU A 431 24.39 -11.64 -18.82
C LEU A 431 25.12 -11.87 -17.50
N VAL A 432 24.78 -11.07 -16.48
CA VAL A 432 25.24 -11.26 -15.10
C VAL A 432 24.05 -11.47 -14.16
N ILE A 433 24.10 -12.53 -13.36
CA ILE A 433 23.20 -12.73 -12.22
C ILE A 433 23.89 -12.20 -10.97
N THR A 434 23.32 -11.14 -10.38
CA THR A 434 23.85 -10.50 -9.18
C THR A 434 23.08 -10.96 -7.96
N GLU A 435 23.79 -11.38 -6.92
CA GLU A 435 23.22 -11.88 -5.66
C GLU A 435 23.87 -11.15 -4.47
N PRO A 436 23.08 -10.55 -3.56
CA PRO A 436 23.63 -10.06 -2.31
C PRO A 436 24.04 -11.23 -1.40
N SER A 437 25.17 -11.11 -0.71
CA SER A 437 25.65 -12.11 0.24
C SER A 437 24.59 -12.46 1.29
N HIS A 438 24.38 -13.73 1.57
CA HIS A 438 23.36 -14.16 2.55
C HIS A 438 23.74 -13.81 4.00
N LEU A 439 22.74 -13.49 4.83
CA LEU A 439 22.95 -13.04 6.22
C LEU A 439 23.75 -14.05 7.07
N TRP A 440 23.51 -15.34 6.83
CA TRP A 440 24.16 -16.46 7.53
C TRP A 440 25.37 -17.03 6.80
N GLY A 441 25.89 -16.31 5.80
CA GLY A 441 26.88 -16.82 4.86
C GLY A 441 26.27 -17.76 3.82
N GLY A 442 26.91 -17.82 2.65
CA GLY A 442 26.54 -18.69 1.53
C GLY A 442 25.84 -17.97 0.37
N THR A 443 25.77 -18.67 -0.77
CA THR A 443 25.30 -18.14 -2.06
C THR A 443 24.26 -19.09 -2.64
N THR A 444 23.01 -18.83 -2.28
CA THR A 444 21.90 -19.76 -2.49
C THR A 444 21.42 -19.77 -3.93
N ILE A 445 21.47 -18.63 -4.63
CA ILE A 445 21.20 -18.59 -6.07
C ILE A 445 22.33 -19.28 -6.83
N TRP A 446 23.61 -18.97 -6.55
CA TRP A 446 24.74 -19.66 -7.18
C TRP A 446 24.58 -21.19 -7.11
N ARG A 447 24.26 -21.70 -5.92
CA ARG A 447 24.04 -23.12 -5.69
C ARG A 447 23.02 -23.73 -6.66
N LEU A 448 21.94 -23.02 -6.95
CA LEU A 448 20.85 -23.50 -7.80
C LEU A 448 21.12 -23.37 -9.29
N ILE A 449 21.91 -22.38 -9.72
CA ILE A 449 22.01 -22.02 -11.15
C ILE A 449 23.39 -22.22 -11.79
N ASN A 450 24.42 -22.55 -11.02
CA ASN A 450 25.82 -22.56 -11.51
C ASN A 450 26.02 -23.36 -12.80
N ARG A 451 25.36 -24.51 -12.97
CA ARG A 451 25.51 -25.34 -14.18
C ARG A 451 24.91 -24.67 -15.40
N TRP A 452 23.70 -24.12 -15.27
CA TRP A 452 23.08 -23.33 -16.33
C TRP A 452 23.88 -22.09 -16.68
N LEU A 453 24.36 -21.39 -15.67
CA LEU A 453 25.15 -20.18 -15.82
C LEU A 453 26.45 -20.47 -16.58
N MET A 454 27.16 -21.53 -16.17
CA MET A 454 28.45 -21.91 -16.77
C MET A 454 28.32 -22.50 -18.18
N ARG A 455 27.32 -23.34 -18.46
CA ARG A 455 27.15 -23.92 -19.81
C ARG A 455 26.82 -22.88 -20.87
N ASN A 456 26.23 -21.75 -20.47
CA ASN A 456 25.78 -20.69 -21.37
C ASN A 456 26.70 -19.47 -21.42
N GLY A 457 27.87 -19.50 -20.76
CA GLY A 457 28.79 -18.35 -20.77
C GLY A 457 28.26 -17.13 -20.01
N HIS A 458 27.32 -17.30 -19.08
CA HIS A 458 26.82 -16.23 -18.20
C HIS A 458 27.79 -16.01 -17.03
N ALA A 459 27.72 -14.85 -16.36
CA ALA A 459 28.52 -14.55 -15.17
C ALA A 459 27.63 -14.41 -13.93
N TRP A 460 28.24 -14.58 -12.76
CA TRP A 460 27.60 -14.43 -11.46
C TRP A 460 28.40 -13.49 -10.58
N LEU A 461 27.74 -12.60 -9.86
CA LEU A 461 28.36 -11.64 -8.96
C LEU A 461 27.77 -11.75 -7.55
N GLU A 462 28.61 -12.08 -6.58
CA GLU A 462 28.30 -11.86 -5.15
C GLU A 462 28.57 -10.41 -4.78
N VAL A 463 27.65 -9.80 -4.03
CA VAL A 463 27.81 -8.45 -3.48
C VAL A 463 27.61 -8.50 -1.97
N ASP A 464 28.66 -8.21 -1.21
CA ASP A 464 28.60 -8.11 0.26
C ASP A 464 27.92 -6.79 0.71
N SER A 465 26.72 -6.54 0.21
CA SER A 465 25.99 -5.27 0.43
C SER A 465 25.38 -5.16 1.82
N GLN A 466 25.29 -6.27 2.55
CA GLN A 466 24.67 -6.33 3.87
C GLN A 466 25.73 -6.23 4.97
N ALA A 467 25.82 -5.08 5.62
CA ALA A 467 26.89 -4.78 6.58
C ALA A 467 27.10 -5.86 7.66
N PRO A 468 26.07 -6.44 8.33
CA PRO A 468 26.29 -7.47 9.33
C PRO A 468 26.98 -8.73 8.77
N ALA A 469 26.56 -9.19 7.59
CA ALA A 469 27.15 -10.37 6.95
C ALA A 469 28.56 -10.07 6.42
N ALA A 470 28.73 -8.92 5.75
CA ALA A 470 30.00 -8.48 5.19
C ALA A 470 31.10 -8.33 6.26
N ILE A 471 30.75 -7.80 7.44
CA ILE A 471 31.70 -7.66 8.53
C ILE A 471 31.95 -9.01 9.21
N ASP A 472 30.90 -9.71 9.64
CA ASP A 472 31.08 -10.86 10.52
C ASP A 472 31.48 -12.15 9.81
N GLN A 473 30.98 -12.37 8.59
CA GLN A 473 31.24 -13.60 7.83
C GLN A 473 32.44 -13.48 6.90
N ILE A 474 32.83 -12.27 6.51
CA ILE A 474 33.91 -12.04 5.54
C ILE A 474 35.07 -11.30 6.19
N LYS A 475 34.88 -10.05 6.62
CA LYS A 475 35.97 -9.23 7.18
C LYS A 475 36.60 -9.89 8.40
N ASN A 476 35.81 -10.38 9.34
CA ASN A 476 36.32 -10.96 10.59
C ASN A 476 37.02 -12.31 10.41
N VAL A 477 36.81 -12.99 9.27
CA VAL A 477 37.49 -14.25 8.94
C VAL A 477 38.94 -14.01 8.49
N ASP A 478 39.19 -12.94 7.73
CA ASP A 478 40.54 -12.48 7.37
C ASP A 478 40.64 -10.94 7.50
N PRO A 479 40.85 -10.42 8.73
CA PRO A 479 40.85 -8.98 9.00
C PRO A 479 41.94 -8.22 8.26
N GLU A 480 43.06 -8.88 7.94
CA GLU A 480 44.17 -8.26 7.23
C GLU A 480 43.88 -8.11 5.74
N ARG A 481 43.30 -9.14 5.10
CA ARG A 481 42.88 -9.08 3.69
C ARG A 481 41.79 -8.02 3.46
N TYR A 482 40.84 -7.90 4.38
CA TYR A 482 39.67 -7.03 4.26
C TYR A 482 39.70 -5.80 5.17
N LYS A 483 40.90 -5.37 5.60
CA LYS A 483 41.08 -4.25 6.54
C LYS A 483 40.32 -2.97 6.14
N ASP A 484 40.24 -2.71 4.83
CA ASP A 484 39.64 -1.52 4.25
C ASP A 484 38.11 -1.57 4.20
N MET A 485 37.49 -2.76 4.31
CA MET A 485 36.02 -2.90 4.31
C MET A 485 35.40 -2.13 5.48
N HIS A 486 34.41 -1.30 5.20
CA HIS A 486 33.72 -0.52 6.22
C HIS A 486 32.33 -0.10 5.74
N PHE A 487 31.43 0.09 6.71
CA PHE A 487 30.04 0.52 6.51
C PHE A 487 29.70 1.54 7.59
N ILE A 488 28.50 2.14 7.50
CA ILE A 488 27.95 2.90 8.62
C ILE A 488 27.86 2.04 9.90
N PRO A 489 27.99 2.63 11.10
CA PRO A 489 27.81 1.90 12.35
C PRO A 489 26.46 1.19 12.39
N CYS A 490 26.49 -0.13 12.49
CA CYS A 490 25.30 -0.98 12.59
C CYS A 490 25.53 -2.09 13.62
N ARG A 491 24.46 -2.81 13.97
CA ARG A 491 24.52 -4.00 14.82
C ARG A 491 25.27 -5.12 14.11
N THR A 492 25.96 -5.97 14.87
CA THR A 492 26.64 -7.17 14.36
C THR A 492 25.66 -8.34 14.22
N LEU A 493 25.99 -9.32 13.39
CA LEU A 493 25.30 -10.60 13.25
C LEU A 493 25.16 -11.34 14.59
N GLU A 494 26.13 -11.23 15.48
CA GLU A 494 26.04 -11.80 16.83
C GLU A 494 24.86 -11.21 17.63
N GLU A 495 24.58 -9.90 17.48
CA GLU A 495 23.41 -9.24 18.08
C GLU A 495 22.08 -9.63 17.40
N PHE A 496 22.13 -10.17 16.17
CA PHE A 496 20.98 -10.75 15.45
C PHE A 496 20.75 -12.23 15.78
N SER A 497 21.79 -12.96 16.19
CA SER A 497 21.82 -14.43 16.33
C SER A 497 20.96 -15.01 17.46
N SER A 498 20.22 -14.18 18.19
CA SER A 498 19.52 -14.60 19.40
C SER A 498 18.10 -15.16 19.19
N ASN A 499 17.45 -15.12 18.03
CA ASN A 499 16.15 -15.78 17.80
C ASN A 499 15.76 -15.88 16.30
N ILE A 500 16.11 -16.97 15.60
CA ILE A 500 15.28 -17.43 14.47
C ILE A 500 14.19 -18.31 15.09
N PRO A 501 12.91 -17.91 15.01
CA PRO A 501 11.87 -18.48 15.85
C PRO A 501 11.63 -19.97 15.56
N SER A 502 11.51 -20.76 16.64
CA SER A 502 11.03 -22.15 16.58
C SER A 502 9.50 -22.16 16.50
N PHE A 503 8.90 -23.10 15.76
CA PHE A 503 7.46 -23.25 15.49
C PHE A 503 6.55 -23.55 16.70
N ALA A 504 7.02 -23.31 17.93
CA ALA A 504 6.25 -23.64 19.12
C ALA A 504 4.93 -22.84 19.25
N ASN A 505 4.86 -21.62 18.71
CA ASN A 505 3.67 -20.76 18.75
C ASN A 505 3.62 -19.78 17.56
N ALA A 506 2.52 -19.76 16.79
CA ALA A 506 2.36 -18.92 15.58
C ALA A 506 2.32 -17.40 15.86
N GLU A 507 1.78 -16.98 17.01
CA GLU A 507 1.73 -15.56 17.39
C GLU A 507 3.13 -15.05 17.76
N GLU A 508 3.90 -15.87 18.48
CA GLU A 508 5.29 -15.59 18.85
C GLU A 508 6.25 -15.68 17.64
N LEU A 509 5.95 -16.55 16.67
CA LEU A 509 6.68 -16.68 15.40
C LEU A 509 6.64 -15.38 14.59
N TRP A 510 5.45 -14.81 14.40
CA TRP A 510 5.30 -13.57 13.66
C TRP A 510 5.93 -12.38 14.41
N ASP A 511 5.61 -12.17 15.69
CA ASP A 511 6.19 -11.02 16.41
C ASP A 511 7.73 -11.02 16.43
N ASN A 512 8.36 -12.17 16.62
CA ASN A 512 9.81 -12.30 16.55
C ASN A 512 10.36 -12.06 15.15
N TYR A 513 9.70 -12.60 14.12
CA TYR A 513 10.12 -12.41 12.73
C TYR A 513 9.95 -10.95 12.27
N ARG A 514 8.93 -10.23 12.74
CA ARG A 514 8.76 -8.78 12.52
C ARG A 514 9.91 -7.99 13.10
N ILE A 515 10.21 -8.23 14.38
CA ILE A 515 11.29 -7.56 15.10
C ILE A 515 12.63 -7.83 14.43
N PHE A 516 12.86 -9.08 13.99
CA PHE A 516 14.03 -9.45 13.21
C PHE A 516 14.13 -8.61 11.93
N LYS A 517 13.08 -8.58 11.10
CA LYS A 517 13.07 -7.80 9.85
C LYS A 517 13.32 -6.31 10.09
N GLU A 518 12.62 -5.70 11.04
CA GLU A 518 12.80 -4.28 11.38
C GLU A 518 14.25 -3.94 11.76
N ARG A 519 14.90 -4.77 12.58
CA ARG A 519 16.29 -4.57 12.98
C ARG A 519 17.26 -4.84 11.83
N TRP A 520 17.01 -5.89 11.05
CA TRP A 520 17.87 -6.27 9.93
C TRP A 520 17.83 -5.21 8.81
N TRP A 521 16.66 -4.61 8.54
CA TRP A 521 16.54 -3.47 7.63
C TRP A 521 17.32 -2.25 8.09
N ALA A 522 17.26 -1.92 9.38
CA ALA A 522 18.04 -0.81 9.92
C ALA A 522 19.56 -1.04 9.76
N ALA A 523 20.03 -2.29 9.81
CA ALA A 523 21.44 -2.62 9.67
C ALA A 523 21.92 -2.81 8.22
N THR A 524 21.01 -2.85 7.25
CA THR A 524 21.34 -3.03 5.82
C THR A 524 20.99 -1.80 4.98
N LEU A 525 20.90 -0.62 5.62
CA LEU A 525 20.43 0.62 5.01
C LEU A 525 21.23 1.05 3.76
N GLN A 526 22.54 0.77 3.70
CA GLN A 526 23.39 1.08 2.54
C GLN A 526 23.24 0.07 1.39
N SER A 527 22.63 -1.09 1.61
CA SER A 527 22.60 -2.21 0.66
C SER A 527 22.01 -1.83 -0.71
N PRO A 528 20.86 -1.09 -0.81
CA PRO A 528 20.31 -0.72 -2.12
C PRO A 528 21.26 0.10 -2.99
N GLU A 529 21.90 1.14 -2.44
CA GLU A 529 22.85 1.97 -3.19
C GLU A 529 24.11 1.18 -3.56
N ILE A 530 24.59 0.29 -2.68
CA ILE A 530 25.72 -0.61 -2.96
C ILE A 530 25.40 -1.57 -4.12
N LEU A 531 24.19 -2.13 -4.15
CA LEU A 531 23.76 -3.02 -5.23
C LEU A 531 23.70 -2.28 -6.58
N VAL A 532 23.21 -1.04 -6.58
CA VAL A 532 23.20 -0.18 -7.78
C VAL A 532 24.62 0.15 -8.24
N ALA A 533 25.52 0.46 -7.31
CA ALA A 533 26.93 0.69 -7.60
C ALA A 533 27.61 -0.57 -8.18
N ALA A 534 27.32 -1.75 -7.64
CA ALA A 534 27.83 -3.02 -8.19
C ALA A 534 27.33 -3.25 -9.63
N SER A 535 26.06 -2.93 -9.91
CA SER A 535 25.55 -2.96 -11.29
C SER A 535 26.29 -1.97 -12.20
N HIS A 536 26.56 -0.75 -11.72
CA HIS A 536 27.38 0.20 -12.46
C HIS A 536 28.77 -0.36 -12.77
N ALA A 537 29.45 -0.95 -11.80
CA ALA A 537 30.78 -1.55 -11.98
C ALA A 537 30.79 -2.66 -13.04
N LEU A 538 29.73 -3.48 -13.09
CA LEU A 538 29.56 -4.50 -14.13
C LEU A 538 29.34 -3.88 -15.52
N ARG A 539 28.45 -2.89 -15.63
CA ARG A 539 28.07 -2.28 -16.92
C ARG A 539 29.13 -1.35 -17.49
N SER A 540 30.06 -0.86 -16.65
CA SER A 540 31.16 0.03 -17.06
C SER A 540 32.47 -0.70 -17.34
N GLY A 541 32.51 -2.04 -17.22
CA GLY A 541 33.73 -2.82 -17.49
C GLY A 541 34.74 -2.84 -16.33
N GLN A 542 34.45 -2.22 -15.18
CA GLN A 542 35.40 -2.09 -14.06
C GLN A 542 35.82 -3.45 -13.46
N LEU A 543 35.02 -4.49 -13.66
CA LEU A 543 35.27 -5.85 -13.15
C LEU A 543 35.96 -6.76 -14.19
N GLY A 544 36.50 -6.18 -15.27
CA GLY A 544 37.20 -6.91 -16.33
C GLY A 544 36.29 -7.65 -17.32
N ILE A 545 34.97 -7.44 -17.21
CA ILE A 545 33.93 -7.81 -18.17
C ILE A 545 32.92 -6.66 -18.23
N GLU A 546 32.27 -6.46 -19.38
CA GLU A 546 31.23 -5.44 -19.56
C GLU A 546 29.86 -6.11 -19.71
N ALA A 547 29.00 -5.93 -18.71
CA ALA A 547 27.68 -6.54 -18.70
C ALA A 547 26.67 -5.76 -19.55
N GLU A 548 26.02 -6.47 -20.47
CA GLU A 548 24.88 -5.92 -21.23
C GLU A 548 23.59 -5.97 -20.40
N ARG A 549 23.44 -7.02 -19.59
CA ARG A 549 22.24 -7.32 -18.80
C ARG A 549 22.64 -7.73 -17.39
N VAL A 550 21.97 -7.15 -16.40
CA VAL A 550 22.15 -7.46 -14.98
C VAL A 550 20.79 -7.80 -14.38
N VAL A 551 20.68 -9.01 -13.83
CA VAL A 551 19.49 -9.50 -13.12
C VAL A 551 19.83 -9.59 -11.64
N LEU A 552 19.02 -8.97 -10.79
CA LEU A 552 19.16 -9.07 -9.34
C LEU A 552 18.35 -10.25 -8.82
N ALA A 553 19.00 -11.22 -8.20
CA ALA A 553 18.41 -12.46 -7.72
C ALA A 553 18.81 -12.77 -6.27
N GLY A 554 17.93 -13.45 -5.55
CA GLY A 554 18.13 -13.75 -4.14
C GLY A 554 17.17 -14.84 -3.70
N LEU A 555 17.48 -15.50 -2.59
CA LEU A 555 16.69 -16.58 -2.02
C LEU A 555 16.59 -16.44 -0.51
N SER A 556 15.42 -16.74 0.08
CA SER A 556 15.14 -16.56 1.50
C SER A 556 15.29 -15.08 1.91
N GLN A 557 16.12 -14.76 2.90
CA GLN A 557 16.29 -13.37 3.33
C GLN A 557 16.83 -12.49 2.18
N THR A 558 17.75 -12.97 1.34
CA THR A 558 18.23 -12.13 0.22
C THR A 558 17.15 -11.85 -0.82
N ALA A 559 16.12 -12.71 -0.93
CA ALA A 559 14.92 -12.39 -1.71
C ALA A 559 14.04 -11.34 -1.03
N ASP A 560 13.87 -11.36 0.29
CA ASP A 560 13.17 -10.30 1.03
C ASP A 560 13.81 -8.93 0.77
N LEU A 561 15.15 -8.88 0.71
CA LEU A 561 15.91 -7.68 0.37
C LEU A 561 15.60 -7.20 -1.07
N ILE A 562 15.44 -8.13 -2.02
CA ILE A 562 15.07 -7.81 -3.40
C ILE A 562 13.63 -7.30 -3.48
N ARG A 563 12.69 -7.93 -2.78
CA ARG A 563 11.31 -7.45 -2.70
C ARG A 563 11.27 -6.03 -2.15
N LYS A 564 12.03 -5.77 -1.08
CA LYS A 564 12.18 -4.43 -0.50
C LYS A 564 12.80 -3.46 -1.51
N PHE A 565 13.83 -3.88 -2.25
CA PHE A 565 14.42 -3.05 -3.30
C PHE A 565 13.38 -2.66 -4.38
N ILE A 566 12.58 -3.62 -4.84
CA ILE A 566 11.52 -3.38 -5.84
C ILE A 566 10.47 -2.38 -5.32
N VAL A 567 10.08 -2.49 -4.05
CA VAL A 567 9.04 -1.64 -3.46
C VAL A 567 9.58 -0.25 -3.11
N GLU A 568 10.72 -0.17 -2.44
CA GLU A 568 11.20 1.07 -1.80
C GLU A 568 12.35 1.74 -2.57
N SER A 569 13.12 1.00 -3.37
CA SER A 569 14.39 1.47 -3.95
C SER A 569 14.45 1.44 -5.48
N ARG A 570 13.36 1.06 -6.15
CA ARG A 570 13.27 1.02 -7.63
C ARG A 570 13.48 2.36 -8.32
N HIS A 571 13.44 3.46 -7.57
CA HIS A 571 13.65 4.83 -8.05
C HIS A 571 15.14 5.15 -8.25
N PHE A 572 16.07 4.32 -7.75
CA PHE A 572 17.48 4.52 -8.01
C PHE A 572 17.81 4.34 -9.49
N ARG A 573 18.74 5.17 -9.97
CA ARG A 573 19.27 5.10 -11.32
C ARG A 573 20.78 5.08 -11.31
N LEU A 574 21.33 4.48 -12.35
CA LEU A 574 22.75 4.59 -12.67
C LEU A 574 23.08 6.05 -13.04
N PRO A 575 24.36 6.45 -13.04
CA PRO A 575 24.80 7.81 -13.41
C PRO A 575 24.28 8.30 -14.76
N ASP A 576 24.13 7.39 -15.73
CA ASP A 576 23.59 7.61 -17.07
C ASP A 576 22.05 7.79 -17.11
N GLY A 577 21.37 7.56 -15.98
CA GLY A 577 19.92 7.62 -15.85
C GLY A 577 19.19 6.32 -16.16
N CYS A 578 19.89 5.23 -16.51
CA CYS A 578 19.28 3.93 -16.78
C CYS A 578 18.90 3.20 -15.50
N ALA A 579 17.93 2.29 -15.60
CA ALA A 579 17.61 1.35 -14.53
C ALA A 579 18.85 0.46 -14.24
N PRO A 580 19.14 0.18 -12.95
CA PRO A 580 20.29 -0.63 -12.56
C PRO A 580 20.14 -2.11 -12.89
N PHE A 581 18.92 -2.62 -12.97
CA PHE A 581 18.65 -4.03 -13.22
C PHE A 581 17.55 -4.17 -14.26
N GLN A 582 17.73 -5.07 -15.22
CA GLN A 582 16.72 -5.37 -16.24
C GLN A 582 15.73 -6.45 -15.76
N GLY A 583 16.10 -7.21 -14.73
CA GLY A 583 15.25 -8.25 -14.16
C GLY A 583 15.45 -8.43 -12.66
N PHE A 584 14.41 -8.90 -11.98
CA PHE A 584 14.42 -9.28 -10.58
C PHE A 584 13.88 -10.70 -10.40
N MET A 585 14.58 -11.50 -9.59
CA MET A 585 14.24 -12.90 -9.29
C MET A 585 14.20 -13.11 -7.76
N PRO A 586 13.19 -12.61 -7.03
CA PRO A 586 12.98 -12.97 -5.63
C PRO A 586 12.49 -14.43 -5.54
N CYS A 587 13.28 -15.29 -4.89
CA CYS A 587 13.03 -16.71 -4.80
C CYS A 587 12.81 -17.16 -3.34
N GLN A 588 11.89 -18.09 -3.12
CA GLN A 588 11.69 -18.85 -1.88
C GLN A 588 11.83 -18.00 -0.60
N CYS A 589 10.93 -17.03 -0.46
CA CYS A 589 10.94 -16.02 0.61
C CYS A 589 9.59 -15.96 1.32
N ASP A 590 9.43 -15.04 2.27
CA ASP A 590 8.17 -14.89 2.99
C ASP A 590 7.04 -14.28 2.14
N ALA A 591 7.40 -13.78 0.95
CA ALA A 591 6.57 -13.12 -0.05
C ALA A 591 5.80 -11.86 0.46
N GLY A 592 5.04 -11.91 1.55
CA GLY A 592 4.30 -10.75 2.04
C GLY A 592 3.28 -10.24 1.01
N ASN A 593 3.16 -8.92 0.84
CA ASN A 593 2.21 -8.31 -0.12
C ASN A 593 2.66 -8.49 -1.58
N PRO A 594 1.75 -8.44 -2.57
CA PRO A 594 2.12 -8.65 -3.97
C PRO A 594 3.09 -7.58 -4.49
N LEU A 595 4.02 -7.97 -5.36
CA LEU A 595 4.94 -7.03 -5.98
C LEU A 595 4.24 -6.15 -7.02
N PRO A 596 4.65 -4.87 -7.18
CA PRO A 596 4.11 -3.96 -8.18
C PRO A 596 4.62 -4.28 -9.59
N ASP A 597 3.99 -3.69 -10.61
CA ASP A 597 4.53 -3.70 -11.97
C ASP A 597 5.69 -2.71 -12.12
N LEU A 598 6.61 -3.05 -13.03
CA LEU A 598 7.78 -2.24 -13.34
C LEU A 598 7.80 -1.88 -14.82
N ARG A 599 8.06 -0.61 -15.11
CA ARG A 599 8.18 -0.09 -16.48
C ARG A 599 9.47 -0.55 -17.16
N ASP A 600 10.59 -0.49 -16.42
CA ASP A 600 11.94 -0.63 -16.96
C ASP A 600 12.59 -2.00 -16.67
N ALA A 601 11.87 -2.92 -16.03
CA ALA A 601 12.40 -4.21 -15.61
C ALA A 601 11.32 -5.30 -15.59
N LYS A 602 11.76 -6.56 -15.54
CA LYS A 602 10.91 -7.75 -15.42
C LYS A 602 11.04 -8.39 -14.04
N ILE A 603 10.00 -9.05 -13.57
CA ILE A 603 9.95 -9.76 -12.30
C ILE A 603 9.44 -11.17 -12.56
N ILE A 604 10.20 -12.15 -12.11
CA ILE A 604 9.72 -13.52 -11.93
C ILE A 604 9.91 -13.85 -10.45
N GLU A 605 8.78 -14.00 -9.74
CA GLU A 605 8.77 -14.47 -8.36
C GLU A 605 8.56 -15.98 -8.33
N ILE A 606 9.38 -16.67 -7.53
CA ILE A 606 9.39 -18.14 -7.45
C ILE A 606 9.23 -18.55 -5.98
N LEU A 607 8.23 -19.37 -5.67
CA LEU A 607 8.00 -19.92 -4.34
C LEU A 607 7.89 -21.45 -4.42
N GLY A 608 8.36 -22.17 -3.40
CA GLY A 608 8.17 -23.61 -3.28
C GLY A 608 6.96 -23.96 -2.43
N GLU A 609 6.61 -25.25 -2.41
CA GLU A 609 5.58 -25.80 -1.52
C GLU A 609 5.88 -25.46 -0.04
N PHE A 610 7.16 -25.52 0.35
CA PHE A 610 7.60 -25.12 1.69
C PHE A 610 7.24 -23.67 2.03
N GLU A 611 7.43 -22.74 1.09
CA GLU A 611 7.13 -21.32 1.34
C GLU A 611 5.65 -21.09 1.60
N LEU A 612 4.74 -21.84 0.96
CA LEU A 612 3.31 -21.70 1.24
C LEU A 612 2.95 -22.13 2.66
N ILE A 613 3.57 -23.20 3.18
CA ILE A 613 3.42 -23.59 4.59
C ILE A 613 3.94 -22.48 5.49
N TYR A 614 5.09 -21.91 5.16
CA TYR A 614 5.70 -20.84 5.93
C TYR A 614 4.87 -19.55 5.93
N ILE A 615 4.36 -19.14 4.76
CA ILE A 615 3.50 -17.98 4.54
C ILE A 615 2.20 -18.14 5.34
N LYS A 616 1.59 -19.32 5.31
CA LYS A 616 0.41 -19.61 6.12
C LYS A 616 0.70 -19.45 7.61
N ALA A 617 1.86 -19.92 8.09
CA ALA A 617 2.24 -19.79 9.49
C ALA A 617 2.44 -18.31 9.90
N LEU A 618 2.95 -17.47 8.99
CA LEU A 618 3.19 -16.04 9.25
C LEU A 618 1.94 -15.17 9.13
N TYR A 619 1.14 -15.37 8.08
CA TYR A 619 0.05 -14.46 7.70
C TYR A 619 -1.35 -15.03 7.96
N GLY A 620 -1.43 -16.29 8.42
CA GLY A 620 -2.67 -17.04 8.54
C GLY A 620 -3.05 -17.72 7.22
N GLY A 621 -3.91 -18.74 7.33
CA GLY A 621 -4.44 -19.49 6.20
C GLY A 621 -5.53 -18.75 5.43
N SER A 622 -5.50 -18.82 4.10
CA SER A 622 -6.52 -18.28 3.19
C SER A 622 -6.41 -18.97 1.83
N GLU A 623 -7.54 -19.09 1.12
CA GLU A 623 -7.60 -19.49 -0.30
C GLU A 623 -6.78 -18.56 -1.23
N THR A 624 -6.54 -17.31 -0.80
CA THR A 624 -5.74 -16.34 -1.53
C THR A 624 -4.60 -15.82 -0.65
N PRO A 625 -3.46 -16.53 -0.59
CA PRO A 625 -2.24 -16.05 0.06
C PRO A 625 -1.86 -14.63 -0.39
N PRO A 626 -1.32 -13.79 0.52
CA PRO A 626 -1.21 -12.34 0.31
C PRO A 626 -0.29 -11.94 -0.83
N HIS A 627 0.65 -12.78 -1.26
CA HIS A 627 1.60 -12.46 -2.33
C HIS A 627 1.02 -12.64 -3.73
N ARG A 628 -0.09 -13.38 -3.86
CA ARG A 628 -0.66 -13.73 -5.16
C ARG A 628 -1.28 -12.51 -5.83
N ARG A 629 -0.94 -12.31 -7.11
CA ARG A 629 -1.59 -11.36 -8.01
C ARG A 629 -1.61 -11.89 -9.45
N PRO A 630 -2.48 -11.38 -10.33
CA PRO A 630 -2.47 -11.74 -11.75
C PRO A 630 -1.17 -11.35 -12.46
N ASP A 631 -0.86 -12.10 -13.53
CA ASP A 631 0.22 -11.80 -14.48
C ASP A 631 0.09 -10.40 -15.09
N SER A 632 1.23 -9.79 -15.45
CA SER A 632 1.28 -8.53 -16.17
C SER A 632 2.30 -8.53 -17.31
N SER A 633 2.55 -7.38 -17.94
CA SER A 633 3.62 -7.23 -18.94
C SER A 633 5.03 -7.27 -18.33
N SER A 634 5.15 -7.19 -17.00
CA SER A 634 6.41 -7.15 -16.26
C SER A 634 6.50 -8.17 -15.12
N PHE A 635 5.43 -8.89 -14.78
CA PHE A 635 5.38 -9.76 -13.60
C PHE A 635 4.88 -11.18 -13.91
N ARG A 636 5.51 -12.17 -13.29
CA ARG A 636 5.06 -13.58 -13.19
C ARG A 636 5.30 -14.12 -11.79
N LEU A 637 4.39 -14.99 -11.35
CA LEU A 637 4.51 -15.76 -10.11
C LEU A 637 4.44 -17.25 -10.42
N TYR A 638 5.39 -18.02 -9.89
CA TYR A 638 5.39 -19.48 -9.97
C TYR A 638 5.48 -20.09 -8.58
N GLU A 639 4.52 -20.94 -8.24
CA GLU A 639 4.57 -21.81 -7.07
C GLU A 639 4.86 -23.25 -7.52
N VAL A 640 5.93 -23.86 -7.02
CA VAL A 640 6.44 -25.14 -7.53
C VAL A 640 6.07 -26.28 -6.59
N ALA A 641 5.21 -27.18 -7.09
CA ALA A 641 4.71 -28.33 -6.35
C ALA A 641 5.85 -29.30 -6.02
N GLY A 642 6.00 -29.67 -4.75
CA GLY A 642 7.07 -30.52 -4.23
C GLY A 642 8.40 -29.82 -3.97
N MET A 643 8.54 -28.53 -4.25
CA MET A 643 9.82 -27.83 -4.08
C MET A 643 10.07 -27.45 -2.61
N SER A 644 11.17 -27.96 -2.04
CA SER A 644 11.65 -27.62 -0.69
C SER A 644 12.48 -26.34 -0.67
N HIS A 645 12.67 -25.72 0.50
CA HIS A 645 13.53 -24.53 0.66
C HIS A 645 15.01 -24.83 0.36
N ARG A 646 15.51 -25.97 0.83
CA ARG A 646 16.85 -26.49 0.45
C ARG A 646 16.73 -27.74 -0.40
N GLU A 647 17.36 -27.69 -1.57
CA GLU A 647 17.55 -28.84 -2.46
C GLU A 647 18.49 -29.88 -1.82
N THR A 648 18.23 -31.15 -2.12
CA THR A 648 19.02 -32.30 -1.62
C THR A 648 19.55 -33.21 -2.73
N ARG A 649 19.20 -32.93 -4.00
CA ARG A 649 19.68 -33.71 -5.15
C ARG A 649 21.20 -33.64 -5.34
N TYR A 650 21.80 -32.46 -5.18
CA TYR A 650 23.22 -32.22 -5.43
C TYR A 650 23.98 -31.76 -4.18
N LEU A 651 23.89 -32.50 -3.08
CA LEU A 651 24.58 -32.12 -1.84
C LEU A 651 26.11 -32.00 -2.00
N SER A 652 26.67 -30.92 -1.44
CA SER A 652 28.11 -30.78 -1.25
C SER A 652 28.64 -31.86 -0.29
N MET A 653 29.95 -32.13 -0.29
CA MET A 653 30.54 -33.06 0.70
C MET A 653 30.34 -32.59 2.14
N ALA A 654 30.39 -31.27 2.37
CA ALA A 654 30.10 -30.68 3.67
C ALA A 654 28.64 -30.92 4.07
N ASP A 655 27.68 -30.72 3.17
CA ASP A 655 26.27 -31.01 3.44
C ASP A 655 26.01 -32.49 3.66
N LYS A 656 26.61 -33.39 2.86
CA LYS A 656 26.50 -34.84 3.07
C LYS A 656 26.94 -35.24 4.47
N LYS A 657 28.08 -34.70 4.93
CA LYS A 657 28.58 -34.93 6.30
C LYS A 657 27.67 -34.32 7.36
N ARG A 658 27.15 -33.11 7.13
CA ARG A 658 26.24 -32.42 8.06
C ARG A 658 24.90 -33.15 8.19
N LEU A 659 24.40 -33.73 7.10
CA LEU A 659 23.09 -34.36 7.00
C LEU A 659 23.12 -35.86 7.31
N SER A 660 24.29 -36.50 7.35
CA SER A 660 24.41 -37.95 7.62
C SER A 660 23.99 -38.38 9.02
N VAL A 661 23.84 -37.44 9.95
CA VAL A 661 23.48 -37.70 11.36
C VAL A 661 21.99 -37.50 11.64
N VAL A 662 21.22 -37.04 10.65
CA VAL A 662 19.79 -36.75 10.79
C VAL A 662 19.00 -38.04 10.62
N ASP A 663 18.18 -38.40 11.60
CA ASP A 663 17.20 -39.49 11.48
C ASP A 663 15.98 -39.00 10.71
N LEU A 664 15.69 -39.64 9.57
CA LEU A 664 14.61 -39.30 8.65
C LEU A 664 13.34 -40.13 8.88
N GLU A 665 13.29 -40.95 9.94
CA GLU A 665 12.10 -41.73 10.32
C GLU A 665 11.52 -42.59 9.18
N GLY A 666 12.40 -43.16 8.34
CA GLY A 666 12.03 -43.99 7.19
C GLY A 666 11.80 -43.23 5.88
N ALA A 667 11.95 -41.90 5.86
CA ALA A 667 12.10 -41.12 4.64
C ALA A 667 13.56 -41.15 4.12
N GLN A 668 13.78 -40.59 2.94
CA GLN A 668 15.10 -40.33 2.37
C GLN A 668 15.24 -38.86 1.96
N TRP A 669 16.47 -38.41 1.71
CA TRP A 669 16.70 -37.10 1.12
C TRP A 669 16.09 -37.02 -0.28
N SER A 670 15.38 -35.92 -0.57
CA SER A 670 14.64 -35.83 -1.83
C SER A 670 15.54 -35.82 -3.06
N THR A 671 15.05 -36.44 -4.12
CA THR A 671 15.65 -36.43 -5.44
C THR A 671 15.08 -35.34 -6.34
N PHE A 672 14.13 -34.52 -5.85
CA PHE A 672 13.51 -33.42 -6.59
C PHE A 672 14.57 -32.45 -7.12
N ALA A 673 14.47 -32.12 -8.40
CA ALA A 673 15.43 -31.25 -9.09
C ALA A 673 15.02 -29.77 -9.02
N ASN A 674 15.14 -29.14 -7.83
CA ASN A 674 14.86 -27.70 -7.68
C ASN A 674 15.63 -26.89 -8.72
N SER A 675 16.93 -27.16 -8.85
CA SER A 675 17.86 -26.45 -9.75
C SER A 675 17.38 -26.38 -11.20
N PHE A 676 16.71 -27.42 -11.70
CA PHE A 676 16.28 -27.47 -13.11
C PHE A 676 15.08 -26.56 -13.40
N VAL A 677 14.20 -26.35 -12.41
CA VAL A 677 13.14 -25.34 -12.53
C VAL A 677 13.76 -23.93 -12.53
N TYR A 678 14.74 -23.68 -11.68
CA TYR A 678 15.47 -22.41 -11.70
C TYR A 678 16.18 -22.18 -13.03
N HIS A 679 16.90 -23.18 -13.57
CA HIS A 679 17.56 -23.06 -14.87
C HIS A 679 16.58 -22.60 -15.96
N ALA A 680 15.40 -23.22 -16.05
CA ALA A 680 14.39 -22.86 -17.03
C ALA A 680 13.84 -21.44 -16.83
N LEU A 681 13.58 -21.04 -15.57
CA LEU A 681 13.02 -19.71 -15.27
C LEU A 681 14.05 -18.57 -15.43
N PHE A 682 15.32 -18.81 -15.12
CA PHE A 682 16.39 -17.85 -15.39
C PHE A 682 16.66 -17.72 -16.90
N ASP A 683 16.56 -18.81 -17.66
CA ASP A 683 16.62 -18.76 -19.12
C ASP A 683 15.45 -17.95 -19.71
N ALA A 684 14.24 -18.20 -19.19
CA ALA A 684 13.04 -17.48 -19.58
C ALA A 684 13.12 -15.97 -19.21
N MET A 685 13.70 -15.61 -18.05
CA MET A 685 14.00 -14.22 -17.69
C MET A 685 14.93 -13.55 -18.72
N ASN A 686 16.02 -14.23 -19.09
CA ASN A 686 16.96 -13.71 -20.08
C ASN A 686 16.28 -13.53 -21.46
N SER A 687 15.49 -14.50 -21.89
CA SER A 687 14.69 -14.40 -23.12
C SER A 687 13.68 -13.26 -23.07
N TRP A 688 13.00 -13.07 -21.93
CA TRP A 688 12.02 -12.00 -21.76
C TRP A 688 12.64 -10.61 -21.83
N ILE A 689 13.80 -10.42 -21.22
CA ILE A 689 14.56 -9.16 -21.26
C ILE A 689 15.08 -8.87 -22.67
N THR A 690 15.58 -9.89 -23.37
CA THR A 690 16.27 -9.71 -24.67
C THR A 690 15.31 -9.62 -25.85
N THR A 691 14.24 -10.43 -25.87
CA THR A 691 13.35 -10.59 -27.02
C THR A 691 11.96 -9.99 -26.78
N GLY A 692 11.59 -9.72 -25.53
CA GLY A 692 10.23 -9.32 -25.15
C GLY A 692 9.22 -10.47 -25.12
N VAL A 693 9.62 -11.70 -25.48
CA VAL A 693 8.76 -12.89 -25.39
C VAL A 693 8.53 -13.21 -23.91
N ALA A 694 7.28 -13.11 -23.48
CA ALA A 694 6.94 -13.38 -22.09
C ALA A 694 7.12 -14.88 -21.77
N PRO A 695 7.59 -15.21 -20.55
CA PRO A 695 7.67 -16.58 -20.07
C PRO A 695 6.27 -17.21 -19.93
N PRO A 696 6.16 -18.53 -19.67
CA PRO A 696 4.90 -19.21 -19.42
C PRO A 696 4.01 -18.46 -18.43
N ARG A 697 2.69 -18.59 -18.54
CA ARG A 697 1.78 -17.92 -17.58
C ARG A 697 2.08 -18.35 -16.15
N GLY A 698 1.94 -17.40 -15.22
CA GLY A 698 2.06 -17.67 -13.80
C GLY A 698 1.09 -18.79 -13.39
N THR A 699 1.52 -19.61 -12.44
CA THR A 699 0.75 -20.74 -11.93
C THR A 699 0.99 -20.89 -10.43
N THR A 700 -0.08 -21.22 -9.71
CA THR A 700 -0.11 -21.31 -8.25
C THR A 700 -0.58 -22.70 -7.83
N ILE A 701 -0.11 -23.18 -6.68
CA ILE A 701 -0.54 -24.43 -6.05
C ILE A 701 -1.97 -24.24 -5.52
N ASP A 702 -2.80 -25.27 -5.67
CA ASP A 702 -4.16 -25.25 -5.15
C ASP A 702 -4.15 -25.31 -3.62
N VAL A 703 -4.93 -24.42 -3.00
CA VAL A 703 -5.10 -24.35 -1.54
C VAL A 703 -6.57 -24.18 -1.20
N ASP A 704 -6.99 -24.74 -0.07
CA ASP A 704 -8.37 -24.63 0.42
C ASP A 704 -8.66 -23.27 1.08
N GLU A 705 -9.89 -23.09 1.58
CA GLU A 705 -10.32 -21.86 2.28
C GLU A 705 -9.47 -21.53 3.53
N PHE A 706 -8.77 -22.51 4.09
CA PHE A 706 -7.86 -22.39 5.23
C PHE A 706 -6.38 -22.32 4.82
N GLY A 707 -6.09 -22.19 3.52
CA GLY A 707 -4.74 -22.20 2.97
C GLY A 707 -3.99 -23.53 3.16
N GLU A 708 -4.68 -24.63 3.42
CA GLU A 708 -4.07 -25.96 3.35
C GLU A 708 -3.84 -26.32 1.87
N ILE A 709 -2.66 -26.87 1.59
CA ILE A 709 -2.31 -27.33 0.24
C ILE A 709 -3.18 -28.53 -0.13
N GLU A 710 -3.88 -28.44 -1.26
CA GLU A 710 -4.62 -29.57 -1.80
C GLU A 710 -3.67 -30.59 -2.42
N ARG A 711 -3.93 -31.88 -2.19
CA ARG A 711 -3.03 -32.97 -2.56
C ARG A 711 -3.74 -34.03 -3.40
N ASP A 712 -3.00 -34.61 -4.33
CA ASP A 712 -3.44 -35.76 -5.12
C ASP A 712 -3.48 -37.07 -4.31
N GLU A 713 -3.93 -38.16 -4.95
CA GLU A 713 -3.99 -39.50 -4.34
C GLU A 713 -2.61 -40.06 -3.90
N TYR A 714 -1.52 -39.45 -4.36
CA TYR A 714 -0.15 -39.80 -4.04
C TYR A 714 0.41 -38.97 -2.88
N GLY A 715 -0.29 -37.92 -2.49
CA GLY A 715 0.07 -37.00 -1.41
C GLY A 715 0.91 -35.81 -1.86
N ASN A 716 0.99 -35.53 -3.16
CA ASN A 716 1.74 -34.41 -3.73
C ASN A 716 0.80 -33.24 -4.07
N ALA A 717 1.29 -31.99 -3.97
CA ALA A 717 0.49 -30.78 -4.16
C ALA A 717 -0.13 -30.66 -5.56
N LEU A 718 -1.40 -30.29 -5.64
CA LEU A 718 -2.15 -30.05 -6.89
C LEU A 718 -1.81 -28.67 -7.50
N ALA A 719 -1.98 -28.57 -8.83
CA ALA A 719 -1.66 -27.40 -9.64
C ALA A 719 -0.22 -26.88 -9.44
N GLY A 720 0.01 -25.58 -9.66
CA GLY A 720 1.34 -24.97 -9.68
C GLY A 720 2.21 -25.46 -10.84
N VAL A 721 3.52 -25.26 -10.71
CA VAL A 721 4.51 -25.88 -11.59
C VAL A 721 4.72 -27.30 -11.12
N ARG A 722 4.09 -28.26 -11.81
CA ARG A 722 4.32 -29.69 -11.61
C ARG A 722 5.48 -30.19 -12.46
N THR A 723 6.18 -31.20 -11.96
CA THR A 723 7.34 -31.81 -12.62
C THR A 723 7.12 -33.31 -12.75
N VAL A 724 8.03 -34.02 -13.43
CA VAL A 724 8.00 -35.49 -13.45
C VAL A 724 7.93 -36.11 -12.04
N HIS A 725 8.50 -35.45 -11.03
CA HIS A 725 8.49 -35.92 -9.64
C HIS A 725 7.10 -35.90 -9.00
N THR A 726 6.20 -35.00 -9.43
CA THR A 726 4.83 -34.90 -8.92
C THR A 726 3.82 -35.52 -9.88
N ASP A 727 4.01 -35.42 -11.20
CA ASP A 727 3.10 -35.98 -12.21
C ASP A 727 3.22 -37.49 -12.39
N VAL A 728 4.43 -38.04 -12.25
CA VAL A 728 4.71 -39.48 -12.37
C VAL A 728 5.54 -39.92 -11.16
N PRO A 729 4.96 -39.81 -9.94
CA PRO A 729 5.72 -39.93 -8.71
C PRO A 729 6.17 -41.36 -8.42
N THR A 730 7.41 -41.51 -7.98
CA THR A 730 7.94 -42.75 -7.36
C THR A 730 8.03 -42.64 -5.84
N ALA A 731 7.75 -41.46 -5.30
CA ALA A 731 7.76 -41.16 -3.89
C ALA A 731 6.67 -40.14 -3.57
N LYS A 732 6.24 -40.09 -2.31
CA LYS A 732 5.54 -38.92 -1.78
C LYS A 732 6.59 -37.90 -1.39
N ILE A 733 6.57 -36.72 -1.98
CA ILE A 733 7.49 -35.65 -1.61
C ILE A 733 7.05 -35.07 -0.27
N ILE A 734 8.00 -34.81 0.62
CA ILE A 734 7.81 -34.07 1.85
C ILE A 734 8.64 -32.78 1.76
N ASP A 735 7.94 -31.66 1.84
CA ASP A 735 8.52 -30.31 1.85
C ASP A 735 9.36 -30.00 3.11
N VAL A 736 9.18 -30.76 4.20
CA VAL A 736 9.83 -30.56 5.50
C VAL A 736 10.48 -31.85 6.02
N THR A 737 11.69 -31.75 6.59
CA THR A 737 12.31 -32.87 7.33
C THR A 737 11.53 -33.11 8.65
N PRO A 738 11.18 -34.35 9.05
CA PRO A 738 10.38 -34.62 10.26
C PRO A 738 10.98 -34.12 11.59
N GLN A 739 12.24 -33.68 11.57
CA GLN A 739 12.99 -33.22 12.74
C GLN A 739 12.87 -31.71 12.94
N PRO A 740 12.94 -31.21 14.19
CA PRO A 740 12.95 -29.78 14.48
C PRO A 740 14.21 -29.08 13.94
N HIS A 741 14.27 -27.76 14.11
CA HIS A 741 15.38 -26.89 13.71
C HIS A 741 16.77 -27.49 14.04
N PRO A 742 17.78 -27.41 13.15
CA PRO A 742 17.88 -26.57 11.93
C PRO A 742 17.54 -27.28 10.60
N HIS A 743 17.00 -28.51 10.62
CA HIS A 743 16.90 -29.32 9.40
C HIS A 743 15.53 -29.27 8.72
N TRP A 744 14.51 -28.79 9.43
CA TRP A 744 13.11 -28.77 9.02
C TRP A 744 12.85 -28.24 7.58
N HIS A 745 13.55 -27.23 7.09
CA HIS A 745 13.36 -26.68 5.73
C HIS A 745 14.11 -27.43 4.61
N THR A 746 14.67 -28.60 4.89
CA THR A 746 15.39 -29.44 3.91
C THR A 746 14.47 -30.53 3.35
N GLY A 747 14.42 -30.68 2.02
CA GLY A 747 13.47 -31.57 1.35
C GLY A 747 13.76 -33.06 1.55
N THR A 748 12.73 -33.82 1.89
CA THR A 748 12.76 -35.29 2.03
C THR A 748 11.66 -35.93 1.21
N GLU A 749 11.70 -37.24 1.02
CA GLU A 749 10.65 -37.98 0.32
C GLU A 749 10.48 -39.38 0.91
N VAL A 750 9.27 -39.92 0.79
CA VAL A 750 8.96 -41.31 1.18
C VAL A 750 8.80 -42.13 -0.09
N PRO A 751 9.77 -43.00 -0.43
CA PRO A 751 9.68 -43.85 -1.61
C PRO A 751 8.46 -44.76 -1.56
N PHE A 752 7.82 -44.95 -2.70
CA PHE A 752 6.80 -45.98 -2.83
C PHE A 752 7.46 -47.35 -2.78
N LYS A 753 6.85 -48.27 -2.03
CA LYS A 753 7.24 -49.68 -2.07
C LYS A 753 6.91 -50.26 -3.45
N ASP A 754 7.64 -51.30 -3.86
CA ASP A 754 7.47 -51.98 -5.15
C ASP A 754 6.02 -52.37 -5.43
N VAL A 755 5.27 -52.82 -4.42
CA VAL A 755 3.85 -53.17 -4.54
C VAL A 755 3.01 -51.97 -4.99
N LYS A 756 3.29 -50.76 -4.50
CA LYS A 756 2.59 -49.53 -4.91
C LYS A 756 3.02 -49.11 -6.30
N LEU A 757 4.32 -49.17 -6.63
CA LEU A 757 4.81 -48.89 -7.98
C LEU A 757 4.21 -49.85 -9.02
N TRP A 758 4.12 -51.14 -8.70
CA TRP A 758 3.44 -52.13 -9.52
C TRP A 758 1.95 -51.85 -9.64
N ALA A 759 1.28 -51.46 -8.56
CA ALA A 759 -0.15 -51.13 -8.60
C ALA A 759 -0.44 -49.93 -9.53
N VAL A 760 0.39 -48.89 -9.48
CA VAL A 760 0.24 -47.64 -10.26
C VAL A 760 0.70 -47.85 -11.71
N TYR A 761 1.93 -48.34 -11.92
CA TYR A 761 2.57 -48.36 -13.24
C TYR A 761 2.53 -49.71 -13.95
N LYS A 762 2.24 -50.81 -13.26
CA LYS A 762 2.22 -52.21 -13.77
C LYS A 762 3.59 -52.76 -14.19
N THR A 763 4.39 -52.00 -14.92
CA THR A 763 5.73 -52.38 -15.39
C THR A 763 6.68 -51.18 -15.38
N VAL A 764 7.99 -51.45 -15.27
CA VAL A 764 9.03 -50.43 -15.38
C VAL A 764 8.99 -49.75 -16.76
N GLU A 765 8.73 -50.50 -17.83
CA GLU A 765 8.59 -49.94 -19.18
C GLU A 765 7.45 -48.91 -19.26
N ASN A 766 6.30 -49.22 -18.66
CA ASN A 766 5.17 -48.31 -18.64
C ASN A 766 5.41 -47.08 -17.74
N TYR A 767 6.16 -47.23 -16.64
CA TYR A 767 6.64 -46.09 -15.86
C TYR A 767 7.53 -45.18 -16.72
N ARG A 768 8.57 -45.74 -17.36
CA ARG A 768 9.53 -44.97 -18.17
C ARG A 768 8.84 -44.25 -19.32
N ARG A 769 7.86 -44.87 -19.97
CA ARG A 769 7.03 -44.24 -21.01
C ARG A 769 6.28 -43.02 -20.47
N GLN A 770 5.55 -43.18 -19.36
CA GLN A 770 4.80 -42.08 -18.74
C GLN A 770 5.71 -40.95 -18.24
N ALA A 771 6.84 -41.30 -17.63
CA ALA A 771 7.83 -40.34 -17.15
C ALA A 771 8.49 -39.57 -18.32
N GLY A 772 8.78 -40.25 -19.44
CA GLY A 772 9.23 -39.60 -20.67
C GLY A 772 8.22 -38.60 -21.21
N GLU A 773 6.94 -39.00 -21.32
CA GLU A 773 5.85 -38.12 -21.74
C GLU A 773 5.68 -36.91 -20.78
N ALA A 774 5.90 -37.09 -19.48
CA ALA A 774 5.85 -36.00 -18.51
C ALA A 774 7.03 -35.03 -18.65
N ILE A 775 8.24 -35.54 -18.89
CA ILE A 775 9.39 -34.70 -19.21
C ILE A 775 9.14 -33.87 -20.46
N ASP A 776 8.62 -34.49 -21.52
CA ASP A 776 8.37 -33.80 -22.79
C ASP A 776 7.34 -32.68 -22.61
N ARG A 777 6.27 -32.92 -21.83
CA ARG A 777 5.32 -31.87 -21.43
C ARG A 777 5.97 -30.76 -20.61
N GLN A 778 6.87 -31.09 -19.69
CA GLN A 778 7.55 -30.10 -18.85
C GLN A 778 8.49 -29.20 -19.68
N VAL A 779 9.15 -29.78 -20.70
CA VAL A 779 9.97 -29.04 -21.67
C VAL A 779 9.10 -28.15 -22.54
N GLU A 780 8.00 -28.68 -23.10
CA GLU A 780 7.07 -27.90 -23.93
C GLU A 780 6.43 -26.75 -23.15
N ALA A 781 6.13 -26.96 -21.86
CA ALA A 781 5.60 -25.93 -20.97
C ALA A 781 6.63 -24.88 -20.55
N GLY A 782 7.92 -25.07 -20.85
CA GLY A 782 8.99 -24.11 -20.53
C GLY A 782 9.48 -24.18 -19.08
N PHE A 783 9.25 -25.29 -18.37
CA PHE A 783 9.69 -25.49 -16.98
C PHE A 783 10.82 -26.52 -16.83
N LEU A 784 11.43 -26.93 -17.94
CA LEU A 784 12.60 -27.80 -18.00
C LEU A 784 13.36 -27.53 -19.30
N LEU A 785 14.68 -27.34 -19.21
CA LEU A 785 15.52 -27.20 -20.39
C LEU A 785 15.82 -28.57 -21.03
N PRO A 786 15.93 -28.67 -22.37
CA PRO A 786 16.22 -29.94 -23.04
C PRO A 786 17.47 -30.65 -22.51
N GLU A 787 18.53 -29.91 -22.19
CA GLU A 787 19.77 -30.47 -21.66
C GLU A 787 19.59 -31.04 -20.25
N ASP A 788 18.73 -30.40 -19.44
CA ASP A 788 18.40 -30.87 -18.08
C ASP A 788 17.44 -32.06 -18.12
N ALA A 789 16.59 -32.14 -19.15
CA ALA A 789 15.73 -33.30 -19.40
C ALA A 789 16.54 -34.57 -19.62
N GLU A 790 17.64 -34.53 -20.39
CA GLU A 790 18.50 -35.70 -20.57
C GLU A 790 19.16 -36.17 -19.26
N VAL A 791 19.53 -35.21 -18.40
CA VAL A 791 20.07 -35.53 -17.07
C VAL A 791 19.01 -36.19 -16.19
N LEU A 792 17.77 -35.69 -16.19
CA LEU A 792 16.65 -36.33 -15.46
C LEU A 792 16.34 -37.72 -15.99
N ARG A 793 16.32 -37.92 -17.32
CA ARG A 793 16.07 -39.24 -17.91
C ARG A 793 17.10 -40.26 -17.42
N ARG A 794 18.39 -39.93 -17.54
CA ARG A 794 19.49 -40.82 -17.14
C ARG A 794 19.56 -41.08 -15.64
N ASP A 795 19.49 -40.02 -14.83
CA ASP A 795 19.81 -40.10 -13.40
C ASP A 795 18.59 -40.43 -12.53
N THR A 796 17.39 -40.20 -13.03
CA THR A 796 16.15 -40.44 -12.28
C THR A 796 15.28 -41.50 -12.91
N ILE A 797 14.97 -41.42 -14.20
CA ILE A 797 13.97 -42.31 -14.82
C ILE A 797 14.56 -43.69 -15.13
N GLU A 798 15.76 -43.74 -15.73
CA GLU A 798 16.39 -45.00 -16.13
C GLU A 798 16.80 -45.85 -14.93
N GLN A 799 17.08 -45.22 -13.79
CA GLN A 799 17.49 -45.89 -12.55
C GLN A 799 16.32 -46.57 -11.82
N VAL A 800 15.07 -46.31 -12.19
CA VAL A 800 13.91 -46.92 -11.53
C VAL A 800 13.80 -48.40 -11.86
N SER A 801 13.62 -49.20 -10.82
CA SER A 801 13.34 -50.64 -10.85
C SER A 801 12.36 -51.01 -9.73
N PHE A 802 11.41 -51.90 -10.00
CA PHE A 802 10.49 -52.49 -9.03
C PHE A 802 9.85 -53.78 -9.58
#